data_AF-A8NA72-F1
#
_entry.id   AF-A8NA72-F1
#
_cell.length_a   1.000
_cell.length_b   1.000
_cell.length_c   1.000
_cell.angle_alpha   90.00
_cell.angle_beta   90.00
_cell.angle_gamma   90.00
#
_symmetry.space_group_name_H-M   'P 1'
#
loop_
_entity.id
_entity.type
_entity.pdbx_description
1 polymer ?
#
loop_
_entity_poly.entity_id
_entity_poly.type
_entity_poly.pdbx_seq_one_letter_code
_entity_poly.pdbx_strand_id
1 'polypeptide(L)'
;MQLPILARLRRHLCLSATPNGPANPPVGPATPNGPANPPTPNGPAHPPVGPATPNGPANPPTPNGPTSPPVGLGPATPNSPTNPPTNPPPPPYFPGPNTGSNSIPSATKHYTDDELADLLNIDPGAITYLMSVSSMYTRAKMGEEAYTQYNEEIKKLFPFEETPAPDIHSIPIAPQEPGESQEVFEARRVLVEAEEVLKIYEADIQVVAQHLDAFLQQGAQFPNTRTPVEQAILMNATFRARDTLLNLQMGYLAEKERRERRAARYQDLADGDALERLGREFLELGSRLSKLEGEMRTVGLGPTRAYEVQQEYAAAVQEMHVLEGKKAALMAELEKRPTGPAKGKKRMRGTDAAGVDAVSEVGDDGEEEEDEEKTAAPAAKKVKQERDAKVVFEDLTENAQEEWTEEGLEAIAKFQRTKNPSVIPQRIREMVRESQGYLVESAITSREVAIEFHRSTRNNYVCRLHRLRRGGRPPVDGIVPGRFNTVEGTAYKNDTGTKDKPADAKPGHMHCGCAIDHVLLDFLLWKLVKIKSTNPKYSNIKEGLSKKDIFTGRQRTFVFTALSRLANLSIDDFYNTGAEFGTLEWEVALLHRQMNRAMARLNNVGLFIQVKDGTIALSREPAQAAPAPPPS
;
A
#
# COMPACT_ATOMS: atom_id res chain seq x y z
N MET A 1 -40.96 0.56 -27.27
CA MET A 1 -39.75 -0.15 -27.75
C MET A 1 -38.88 -0.40 -26.52
N GLN A 2 -39.21 -1.35 -25.63
CA GLN A 2 -38.96 -2.81 -25.68
C GLN A 2 -37.49 -3.20 -25.95
N LEU A 3 -36.79 -3.55 -24.85
CA LEU A 3 -35.79 -4.61 -24.78
C LEU A 3 -36.50 -5.96 -24.50
N PRO A 4 -36.00 -7.07 -25.05
CA PRO A 4 -35.96 -8.35 -24.33
C PRO A 4 -34.53 -8.97 -24.47
N ILE A 5 -34.00 -9.84 -23.62
CA ILE A 5 -34.48 -11.15 -23.17
C ILE A 5 -33.60 -11.51 -21.95
N LEU A 6 -34.18 -11.75 -20.77
CA LEU A 6 -33.72 -12.68 -19.72
C LEU A 6 -34.51 -12.40 -18.42
N ALA A 7 -35.78 -12.78 -18.40
CA ALA A 7 -36.54 -12.98 -17.15
C ALA A 7 -37.82 -13.78 -17.46
N ARG A 8 -37.81 -15.08 -17.20
CA ARG A 8 -39.01 -15.92 -17.22
C ARG A 8 -39.10 -16.72 -15.94
N LEU A 9 -39.44 -16.03 -14.85
CA LEU A 9 -40.23 -16.54 -13.70
C LEU A 9 -40.35 -15.44 -12.62
N ARG A 10 -41.46 -14.68 -12.68
CA ARG A 10 -42.22 -14.06 -11.55
C ARG A 10 -43.02 -12.86 -12.05
N ARG A 11 -44.35 -12.98 -12.06
CA ARG A 11 -45.33 -11.89 -12.14
C ARG A 11 -46.39 -12.11 -11.06
N HIS A 12 -47.04 -11.00 -10.70
CA HIS A 12 -47.96 -10.70 -9.59
C HIS A 12 -47.20 -10.03 -8.44
N LEU A 13 -47.33 -8.73 -8.14
CA LEU A 13 -48.42 -7.75 -8.31
C LEU A 13 -47.89 -6.29 -8.26
N CYS A 14 -48.77 -5.36 -8.68
CA CYS A 14 -48.86 -3.93 -8.37
C CYS A 14 -48.20 -2.88 -9.29
N LEU A 15 -49.10 -2.14 -9.93
CA LEU A 15 -48.97 -0.91 -10.73
C LEU A 15 -49.38 0.31 -9.87
N SER A 16 -48.66 1.43 -10.01
CA SER A 16 -49.19 2.82 -10.02
C SER A 16 -48.03 3.77 -10.37
N ALA A 17 -48.00 4.38 -11.55
CA ALA A 17 -48.64 5.63 -11.98
C ALA A 17 -47.93 6.92 -11.47
N THR A 18 -47.17 7.58 -12.36
CA THR A 18 -46.94 9.04 -12.43
C THR A 18 -48.09 9.68 -13.29
N PRO A 19 -48.20 11.00 -13.64
CA PRO A 19 -47.23 12.14 -13.55
C PRO A 19 -47.85 13.56 -13.31
N ASN A 20 -46.98 14.60 -13.23
CA ASN A 20 -47.01 15.89 -14.00
C ASN A 20 -46.40 17.11 -13.25
N GLY A 21 -45.59 17.93 -13.97
CA GLY A 21 -44.89 19.17 -13.52
C GLY A 21 -45.79 20.43 -13.55
N PRO A 22 -45.36 21.66 -13.96
CA PRO A 22 -44.02 22.24 -14.23
C PRO A 22 -43.81 23.73 -13.73
N ALA A 23 -42.71 24.38 -14.17
CA ALA A 23 -42.50 25.82 -14.48
C ALA A 23 -41.63 26.76 -13.57
N ASN A 24 -40.72 27.50 -14.25
CA ASN A 24 -39.80 28.60 -13.82
C ASN A 24 -40.47 30.01 -13.95
N PRO A 25 -39.76 31.18 -13.88
CA PRO A 25 -38.94 31.86 -12.82
C PRO A 25 -39.51 33.31 -12.55
N PRO A 26 -38.83 34.30 -11.86
CA PRO A 26 -37.74 35.12 -12.46
C PRO A 26 -36.69 35.75 -11.48
N VAL A 27 -35.74 36.44 -12.09
CA VAL A 27 -34.55 37.17 -11.57
C VAL A 27 -34.90 38.57 -10.99
N GLY A 28 -34.13 39.05 -10.00
CA GLY A 28 -34.06 40.47 -9.61
C GLY A 28 -32.83 40.80 -8.72
N PRO A 29 -32.32 42.06 -8.67
CA PRO A 29 -30.90 42.35 -8.45
C PRO A 29 -30.54 43.10 -7.14
N ALA A 30 -29.22 43.27 -6.96
CA ALA A 30 -28.47 44.36 -6.32
C ALA A 30 -27.77 44.10 -4.96
N THR A 31 -26.43 44.22 -5.01
CA THR A 31 -25.45 44.41 -3.94
C THR A 31 -25.52 45.80 -3.29
N PRO A 32 -25.21 45.92 -1.99
CA PRO A 32 -24.65 47.15 -1.44
C PRO A 32 -23.23 46.98 -0.86
N ASN A 33 -22.52 48.11 -0.91
CA ASN A 33 -21.11 48.33 -0.59
C ASN A 33 -20.71 47.96 0.86
N GLY A 34 -19.49 47.45 1.01
CA GLY A 34 -18.83 47.23 2.30
C GLY A 34 -18.34 48.53 2.96
N PRO A 35 -18.25 48.58 4.29
CA PRO A 35 -17.70 49.73 5.00
C PRO A 35 -16.17 49.76 5.02
N ALA A 36 -15.65 50.98 5.11
CA ALA A 36 -14.24 51.36 5.04
C ALA A 36 -13.38 50.91 6.23
N ASN A 37 -12.10 50.66 5.96
CA ASN A 37 -11.07 50.36 6.95
C ASN A 37 -10.85 51.53 7.94
N PRO A 38 -10.76 51.26 9.26
CA PRO A 38 -10.26 52.25 10.22
C PRO A 38 -8.73 52.34 10.21
N PRO A 39 -8.18 53.51 10.61
CA PRO A 39 -6.76 53.82 10.53
C PRO A 39 -5.91 53.13 11.61
N THR A 40 -4.68 52.77 11.25
CA THR A 40 -3.61 52.25 12.11
C THR A 40 -3.18 53.26 13.19
N PRO A 41 -3.12 52.87 14.48
CA PRO A 41 -2.47 53.67 15.52
C PRO A 41 -0.98 53.32 15.65
N ASN A 42 -0.16 54.37 15.73
CA ASN A 42 1.25 54.32 16.13
C ASN A 42 1.42 53.74 17.54
N GLY A 43 2.48 52.94 17.72
CA GLY A 43 2.75 52.20 18.95
C GLY A 43 3.26 53.05 20.12
N PRO A 44 3.27 52.49 21.35
CA PRO A 44 4.01 53.03 22.47
C PRO A 44 5.32 52.27 22.75
N ALA A 45 6.25 53.04 23.31
CA ALA A 45 7.60 52.69 23.71
C ALA A 45 7.71 51.61 24.80
N HIS A 46 8.89 51.01 24.88
CA HIS A 46 9.38 50.03 25.87
C HIS A 46 8.84 50.20 27.30
N PRO A 47 8.59 49.06 27.99
CA PRO A 47 9.20 48.85 29.32
C PRO A 47 9.53 47.34 29.59
N PRO A 48 10.01 46.98 30.81
CA PRO A 48 11.35 47.14 31.35
C PRO A 48 12.11 45.79 31.42
N VAL A 49 13.40 45.86 31.77
CA VAL A 49 14.28 44.71 32.04
C VAL A 49 13.66 43.79 33.12
N GLY A 50 13.44 42.51 32.77
CA GLY A 50 12.97 41.49 33.70
C GLY A 50 14.05 41.02 34.69
N PRO A 51 13.66 40.50 35.86
CA PRO A 51 14.59 40.08 36.90
C PRO A 51 15.30 38.76 36.54
N ALA A 52 16.52 38.61 37.06
CA ALA A 52 17.37 37.44 36.86
C ALA A 52 16.70 36.14 37.34
N THR A 53 16.87 35.08 36.54
CA THR A 53 16.51 33.70 36.87
C THR A 53 17.35 33.21 38.06
N PRO A 54 16.73 32.58 39.09
CA PRO A 54 17.50 31.92 40.14
C PRO A 54 18.13 30.63 39.61
N ASN A 55 19.39 30.39 39.96
CA ASN A 55 20.07 29.13 39.69
C ASN A 55 19.32 27.97 40.37
N GLY A 56 18.95 26.96 39.57
CA GLY A 56 18.39 25.72 40.09
C GLY A 56 19.41 24.95 40.96
N PRO A 57 18.94 24.11 41.90
CA PRO A 57 19.81 23.34 42.78
C PRO A 57 20.65 22.32 42.00
N ALA A 58 21.88 22.13 42.48
CA ALA A 58 22.84 21.19 41.91
C ALA A 58 22.33 19.74 41.96
N ASN A 59 22.59 18.99 40.89
CA ASN A 59 22.29 17.55 40.81
C ASN A 59 22.99 16.77 41.93
N PRO A 60 22.33 15.79 42.56
CA PRO A 60 22.97 14.89 43.51
C PRO A 60 23.97 13.96 42.81
N PRO A 61 25.07 13.57 43.49
CA PRO A 61 26.05 12.65 42.92
C PRO A 61 25.46 11.26 42.69
N THR A 62 25.80 10.67 41.55
CA THR A 62 25.48 9.30 41.15
C THR A 62 26.06 8.28 42.14
N PRO A 63 25.28 7.28 42.59
CA PRO A 63 25.81 6.21 43.42
C PRO A 63 26.72 5.27 42.62
N ASN A 64 27.88 4.94 43.19
CA ASN A 64 28.77 3.91 42.68
C ASN A 64 28.06 2.55 42.68
N GLY A 65 28.03 1.89 41.52
CA GLY A 65 27.51 0.53 41.37
C GLY A 65 28.41 -0.51 42.06
N PRO A 66 27.85 -1.66 42.49
CA PRO A 66 28.59 -2.68 43.21
C PRO A 66 29.56 -3.43 42.29
N THR A 67 30.76 -3.65 42.82
CA THR A 67 31.84 -4.47 42.26
C THR A 67 31.43 -5.95 42.16
N SER A 68 31.80 -6.58 41.04
CA SER A 68 31.55 -8.00 40.75
C SER A 68 32.28 -8.93 41.74
N PRO A 69 31.70 -10.08 42.10
CA PRO A 69 32.38 -11.07 42.93
C PRO A 69 33.43 -11.89 42.13
N PRO A 70 34.45 -12.43 42.80
CA PRO A 70 35.59 -13.09 42.15
C PRO A 70 35.26 -14.50 41.66
N VAL A 71 35.87 -14.84 40.53
CA VAL A 71 35.82 -16.16 39.87
C VAL A 71 36.45 -17.22 40.77
N GLY A 72 35.63 -18.14 41.26
CA GLY A 72 36.06 -19.35 41.98
C GLY A 72 36.36 -20.49 41.01
N LEU A 73 37.57 -21.04 41.11
CA LEU A 73 38.04 -22.25 40.44
C LEU A 73 37.22 -23.47 40.90
N GLY A 74 36.64 -24.19 39.95
CA GLY A 74 36.00 -25.50 40.17
C GLY A 74 36.94 -26.66 39.78
N PRO A 75 36.93 -27.78 40.53
CA PRO A 75 37.90 -28.86 40.40
C PRO A 75 37.58 -29.84 39.26
N ALA A 76 38.63 -30.56 38.86
CA ALA A 76 38.65 -31.55 37.79
C ALA A 76 37.93 -32.87 38.13
N THR A 77 37.74 -33.65 37.05
CA THR A 77 37.51 -35.11 36.92
C THR A 77 36.05 -35.57 36.71
N PRO A 78 35.77 -36.75 36.12
CA PRO A 78 36.62 -37.68 35.34
C PRO A 78 35.99 -38.15 33.99
N ASN A 79 36.77 -38.92 33.24
CA ASN A 79 36.43 -39.64 32.01
C ASN A 79 35.11 -40.45 32.09
N SER A 80 34.30 -40.37 31.02
CA SER A 80 33.25 -41.35 30.71
C SER A 80 33.60 -42.15 29.44
N PRO A 81 33.42 -43.48 29.43
CA PRO A 81 33.76 -44.34 28.31
C PRO A 81 32.58 -44.62 27.36
N THR A 82 32.93 -44.82 26.09
CA THR A 82 32.35 -45.75 25.08
C THR A 82 30.84 -45.81 24.82
N ASN A 83 30.47 -45.52 23.56
CA ASN A 83 29.21 -45.88 22.90
C ASN A 83 28.88 -47.39 22.99
N PRO A 84 27.59 -47.76 22.88
CA PRO A 84 27.20 -48.69 21.81
C PRO A 84 25.89 -48.30 21.06
N PRO A 85 25.56 -49.00 19.96
CA PRO A 85 24.82 -48.45 18.82
C PRO A 85 23.37 -48.94 18.69
N THR A 86 22.73 -48.45 17.62
CA THR A 86 21.56 -48.97 16.88
C THR A 86 20.16 -48.47 17.25
N ASN A 87 19.54 -47.85 16.23
CA ASN A 87 18.15 -47.43 16.14
C ASN A 87 17.18 -48.61 16.25
N PRO A 88 16.11 -48.51 17.06
CA PRO A 88 14.90 -49.31 16.86
C PRO A 88 13.98 -48.66 15.81
N PRO A 89 13.22 -49.45 15.03
CA PRO A 89 12.24 -48.94 14.07
C PRO A 89 11.04 -48.28 14.78
N PRO A 90 10.32 -47.35 14.12
CA PRO A 90 9.17 -46.68 14.73
C PRO A 90 7.99 -47.66 14.95
N PRO A 91 7.27 -47.57 16.08
CA PRO A 91 6.12 -48.42 16.33
C PRO A 91 4.90 -48.02 15.47
N PRO A 92 4.01 -48.98 15.15
CA PRO A 92 2.81 -48.73 14.37
C PRO A 92 1.77 -47.92 15.17
N TYR A 93 1.15 -46.97 14.48
CA TYR A 93 0.09 -46.10 15.00
C TYR A 93 -1.23 -46.89 15.10
N PHE A 94 -1.74 -47.10 16.32
CA PHE A 94 -3.12 -47.54 16.56
C PHE A 94 -3.86 -46.45 17.37
N PRO A 95 -5.08 -46.05 16.97
CA PRO A 95 -5.90 -45.14 17.73
C PRO A 95 -6.71 -45.91 18.78
N GLY A 96 -6.68 -45.45 20.04
CA GLY A 96 -7.45 -46.03 21.14
C GLY A 96 -7.61 -45.05 22.30
N PRO A 97 -8.65 -45.22 23.15
CA PRO A 97 -9.57 -44.15 23.50
C PRO A 97 -9.38 -43.53 24.89
N ASN A 98 -10.05 -42.39 25.08
CA ASN A 98 -10.38 -41.71 26.34
C ASN A 98 -10.60 -42.65 27.55
N THR A 99 -9.84 -42.43 28.62
CA THR A 99 -10.33 -42.38 30.02
C THR A 99 -9.24 -41.79 30.91
N GLY A 100 -9.55 -40.76 31.68
CA GLY A 100 -8.61 -40.20 32.67
C GLY A 100 -9.10 -38.90 33.28
N SER A 101 -10.16 -38.99 34.10
CA SER A 101 -10.59 -37.94 35.00
C SER A 101 -9.45 -37.56 35.95
N ASN A 102 -8.97 -36.32 35.86
CA ASN A 102 -8.19 -35.68 36.92
C ASN A 102 -8.88 -34.37 37.31
N SER A 103 -9.25 -34.31 38.59
CA SER A 103 -9.78 -33.16 39.32
C SER A 103 -8.89 -31.93 39.14
N ILE A 104 -9.50 -30.83 38.68
CA ILE A 104 -8.87 -29.50 38.56
C ILE A 104 -8.91 -28.83 39.94
N PRO A 105 -7.77 -28.36 40.50
CA PRO A 105 -7.80 -27.40 41.59
C PRO A 105 -8.21 -26.03 41.04
N SER A 106 -9.29 -25.48 41.58
CA SER A 106 -9.72 -24.10 41.32
C SER A 106 -8.67 -23.14 41.86
N ALA A 107 -7.83 -22.61 40.97
CA ALA A 107 -6.96 -21.48 41.25
C ALA A 107 -7.38 -20.34 40.31
N THR A 108 -8.13 -19.38 40.86
CA THR A 108 -8.33 -18.06 40.24
C THR A 108 -6.97 -17.40 40.05
N LYS A 109 -6.46 -17.43 38.82
CA LYS A 109 -5.27 -16.65 38.45
C LYS A 109 -5.67 -15.17 38.46
N HIS A 110 -5.10 -14.40 39.38
CA HIS A 110 -5.15 -12.95 39.33
C HIS A 110 -4.13 -12.49 38.28
N TYR A 111 -4.60 -11.75 37.28
CA TYR A 111 -3.72 -11.11 36.30
C TYR A 111 -3.01 -9.93 36.95
N THR A 112 -1.73 -9.74 36.64
CA THR A 112 -1.00 -8.54 37.05
C THR A 112 -1.41 -7.33 36.20
N ASP A 113 -1.19 -6.12 36.72
CA ASP A 113 -1.48 -4.88 35.98
C ASP A 113 -0.72 -4.81 34.64
N ASP A 114 0.44 -5.47 34.55
CA ASP A 114 1.22 -5.61 33.31
C ASP A 114 0.58 -6.57 32.29
N GLU A 115 -0.02 -7.68 32.74
CA GLU A 115 -0.79 -8.60 31.87
C GLU A 115 -2.09 -7.93 31.36
N LEU A 116 -2.66 -7.00 32.14
CA LEU A 116 -3.78 -6.15 31.75
C LEU A 116 -3.35 -5.04 30.76
N ALA A 117 -2.15 -4.48 30.92
CA ALA A 117 -1.59 -3.51 29.98
C ALA A 117 -1.30 -4.13 28.60
N ASP A 118 -0.86 -5.39 28.55
CA ASP A 118 -0.70 -6.14 27.29
C ASP A 118 -2.03 -6.48 26.60
N LEU A 119 -3.12 -6.63 27.37
CA LEU A 119 -4.49 -6.76 26.85
C LEU A 119 -5.07 -5.42 26.34
N LEU A 120 -4.56 -4.30 26.83
CA LEU A 120 -5.02 -2.94 26.51
C LEU A 120 -4.20 -2.24 25.41
N ASN A 121 -3.15 -2.87 24.90
CA ASN A 121 -2.49 -2.51 23.62
C ASN A 121 -3.38 -2.91 22.43
N ILE A 122 -4.60 -2.38 22.41
CA ILE A 122 -5.57 -2.57 21.34
C ILE A 122 -5.09 -1.74 20.15
N ASP A 123 -4.88 -2.41 19.03
CA ASP A 123 -4.58 -1.82 17.73
C ASP A 123 -5.51 -0.61 17.44
N PRO A 124 -4.98 0.54 16.99
CA PRO A 124 -5.80 1.70 16.64
C PRO A 124 -6.93 1.37 15.65
N GLY A 125 -6.72 0.41 14.74
CA GLY A 125 -7.77 -0.09 13.85
C GLY A 125 -8.87 -0.89 14.57
N ALA A 126 -8.50 -1.67 15.58
CA ALA A 126 -9.46 -2.31 16.48
C ALA A 126 -10.22 -1.28 17.34
N ILE A 127 -9.59 -0.16 17.73
CA ILE A 127 -10.28 0.97 18.38
C ILE A 127 -11.26 1.64 17.40
N THR A 128 -10.85 1.93 16.16
CA THR A 128 -11.75 2.50 15.14
C THR A 128 -12.93 1.58 14.83
N TYR A 129 -12.69 0.26 14.75
CA TYR A 129 -13.73 -0.75 14.57
C TYR A 129 -14.65 -0.85 15.80
N LEU A 130 -14.10 -0.86 17.01
CA LEU A 130 -14.88 -0.81 18.26
C LEU A 130 -15.67 0.50 18.37
N MET A 131 -15.17 1.61 17.85
CA MET A 131 -15.87 2.89 17.79
C MET A 131 -16.97 2.91 16.72
N SER A 132 -16.77 2.27 15.56
CA SER A 132 -17.85 2.14 14.56
C SER A 132 -18.95 1.19 15.06
N VAL A 133 -18.57 0.07 15.68
CA VAL A 133 -19.49 -0.85 16.34
C VAL A 133 -20.17 -0.18 17.53
N SER A 134 -19.45 0.60 18.34
CA SER A 134 -20.02 1.38 19.44
C SER A 134 -20.94 2.49 18.94
N SER A 135 -20.63 3.18 17.84
CA SER A 135 -21.49 4.18 17.22
C SER A 135 -22.77 3.55 16.67
N MET A 136 -22.66 2.41 15.97
CA MET A 136 -23.81 1.65 15.48
C MET A 136 -24.66 1.09 16.63
N TYR A 137 -24.02 0.61 17.71
CA TYR A 137 -24.68 0.10 18.90
C TYR A 137 -25.35 1.22 19.72
N THR A 138 -24.68 2.37 19.86
CA THR A 138 -25.20 3.57 20.52
C THR A 138 -26.39 4.11 19.75
N ARG A 139 -26.31 4.16 18.42
CA ARG A 139 -27.42 4.53 17.52
C ARG A 139 -28.59 3.56 17.63
N ALA A 140 -28.33 2.25 17.67
CA ALA A 140 -29.35 1.22 17.84
C ALA A 140 -30.02 1.27 19.23
N LYS A 141 -29.28 1.62 20.29
CA LYS A 141 -29.76 1.65 21.68
C LYS A 141 -30.48 2.94 22.04
N MET A 142 -29.98 4.08 21.57
CA MET A 142 -30.58 5.40 21.83
C MET A 142 -31.79 5.65 20.93
N GLY A 143 -31.89 4.94 19.81
CA GLY A 143 -32.82 5.27 18.74
C GLY A 143 -32.28 6.44 17.90
N GLU A 144 -32.76 6.53 16.66
CA GLU A 144 -32.25 7.47 15.66
C GLU A 144 -32.36 8.94 16.12
N GLU A 145 -33.47 9.30 16.78
CA GLU A 145 -33.71 10.67 17.26
C GLU A 145 -32.75 11.08 18.38
N ALA A 146 -32.57 10.25 19.42
CA ALA A 146 -31.66 10.59 20.52
C ALA A 146 -30.18 10.53 20.10
N TYR A 147 -29.83 9.66 19.15
CA TYR A 147 -28.50 9.66 18.53
C TYR A 147 -28.26 10.92 17.67
N THR A 148 -29.30 11.39 16.97
CA THR A 148 -29.24 12.65 16.23
C THR A 148 -29.06 13.82 17.19
N GLN A 149 -29.85 13.87 18.28
CA GLN A 149 -29.71 14.89 19.32
C GLN A 149 -28.33 14.84 19.99
N TYR A 150 -27.79 13.64 20.27
CA TYR A 150 -26.43 13.44 20.76
C TYR A 150 -25.37 14.02 19.81
N ASN A 151 -25.50 13.79 18.50
CA ASN A 151 -24.59 14.39 17.52
C ASN A 151 -24.77 15.90 17.39
N GLU A 152 -26.00 16.42 17.49
CA GLU A 152 -26.26 17.86 17.52
C GLU A 152 -25.64 18.53 18.76
N GLU A 153 -25.70 17.89 19.93
CA GLU A 153 -25.01 18.37 21.14
C GLU A 153 -23.48 18.31 20.99
N ILE A 154 -22.93 17.26 20.36
CA ILE A 154 -21.49 17.22 20.01
C ILE A 154 -21.12 18.36 19.07
N LYS A 155 -21.94 18.66 18.05
CA LYS A 155 -21.73 19.80 17.14
C LYS A 155 -21.82 21.15 17.87
N LYS A 156 -22.68 21.29 18.88
CA LYS A 156 -22.72 22.50 19.73
C LYS A 156 -21.47 22.66 20.58
N LEU A 157 -20.92 21.55 21.09
CA LEU A 157 -19.69 21.54 21.88
C LEU A 157 -18.43 21.73 21.02
N PHE A 158 -18.50 21.33 19.75
CA PHE A 158 -17.44 21.49 18.75
C PHE A 158 -18.04 22.07 17.46
N PRO A 159 -18.33 23.38 17.42
CA PRO A 159 -18.86 24.05 16.24
C PRO A 159 -17.74 24.26 15.22
N PHE A 160 -17.25 23.16 14.64
CA PHE A 160 -16.40 23.21 13.47
C PHE A 160 -17.32 23.16 12.25
N GLU A 161 -17.70 24.32 11.73
CA GLU A 161 -18.19 24.39 10.35
C GLU A 161 -16.98 24.18 9.45
N GLU A 162 -17.05 23.20 8.55
CA GLU A 162 -16.04 23.04 7.50
C GLU A 162 -15.94 24.37 6.76
N THR A 163 -14.79 25.05 6.91
CA THR A 163 -14.50 26.25 6.14
C THR A 163 -14.63 25.86 4.68
N PRO A 164 -15.56 26.45 3.91
CA PRO A 164 -15.70 26.10 2.51
C PRO A 164 -14.35 26.29 1.84
N ALA A 165 -13.90 25.26 1.11
CA ALA A 165 -12.62 25.30 0.43
C ALA A 165 -12.56 26.62 -0.37
N PRO A 166 -11.55 27.48 -0.14
CA PRO A 166 -11.48 28.76 -0.83
C PRO A 166 -11.43 28.48 -2.33
N ASP A 167 -12.07 29.36 -3.11
CA ASP A 167 -12.03 29.24 -4.56
C ASP A 167 -10.59 29.45 -5.04
N ILE A 168 -9.89 28.33 -5.24
CA ILE A 168 -8.48 28.26 -5.65
C ILE A 168 -8.31 29.01 -6.98
N HIS A 169 -9.36 29.13 -7.80
CA HIS A 169 -9.32 29.86 -9.06
C HIS A 169 -9.42 31.39 -8.92
N SER A 170 -9.72 31.90 -7.72
CA SER A 170 -9.75 33.34 -7.44
C SER A 170 -8.41 33.91 -6.94
N ILE A 171 -7.39 33.06 -6.77
CA ILE A 171 -6.07 33.51 -6.31
C ILE A 171 -5.45 34.41 -7.40
N PRO A 172 -5.12 35.67 -7.12
CA PRO A 172 -4.54 36.57 -8.10
C PRO A 172 -3.14 36.07 -8.49
N ILE A 173 -2.98 35.65 -9.75
CA ILE A 173 -1.71 35.19 -10.31
C ILE A 173 -1.13 36.32 -11.17
N ALA A 174 0.17 36.61 -10.98
CA ALA A 174 0.87 37.57 -11.82
C ALA A 174 0.82 37.15 -13.29
N PRO A 175 0.62 38.08 -14.24
CA PRO A 175 0.53 37.77 -15.67
C PRO A 175 1.80 37.08 -16.19
N GLN A 176 1.67 36.36 -17.31
CA GLN A 176 2.79 35.69 -17.98
C GLN A 176 3.87 36.70 -18.35
N GLU A 177 5.13 36.37 -18.05
CA GLU A 177 6.25 37.27 -18.35
C GLU A 177 6.60 37.22 -19.85
N PRO A 178 7.06 38.34 -20.46
CA PRO A 178 7.49 38.35 -21.85
C PRO A 178 8.58 37.28 -22.11
N GLY A 179 8.27 36.33 -22.99
CA GLY A 179 9.20 35.26 -23.38
C GLY A 179 9.20 34.04 -22.44
N GLU A 180 8.30 33.98 -21.45
CA GLU A 180 8.01 32.78 -20.66
C GLU A 180 7.14 31.82 -21.48
N SER A 181 7.53 30.55 -21.61
CA SER A 181 6.67 29.55 -22.25
C SER A 181 5.38 29.31 -21.45
N GLN A 182 4.31 28.90 -22.14
CA GLN A 182 3.03 28.58 -21.50
C GLN A 182 3.19 27.50 -20.42
N GLU A 183 4.11 26.54 -20.63
CA GLU A 183 4.35 25.45 -19.69
C GLU A 183 4.99 25.94 -18.38
N VAL A 184 5.93 26.89 -18.46
CA VAL A 184 6.57 27.51 -17.29
C VAL A 184 5.54 28.36 -16.52
N PHE A 185 4.72 29.14 -17.24
CA PHE A 185 3.64 29.93 -16.65
C PHE A 185 2.62 29.05 -15.89
N GLU A 186 2.16 27.96 -16.50
CA GLU A 186 1.23 27.01 -15.87
C GLU A 186 1.86 26.32 -14.66
N ALA A 187 3.14 25.95 -14.73
CA ALA A 187 3.87 25.38 -13.59
C ALA A 187 4.02 26.38 -12.44
N ARG A 188 4.27 27.66 -12.74
CA ARG A 188 4.31 28.76 -11.75
C ARG A 188 2.94 28.92 -11.07
N ARG A 189 1.86 28.93 -11.85
CA ARG A 189 0.49 29.04 -11.34
C ARG A 189 0.19 27.93 -10.33
N VAL A 190 0.45 26.68 -10.70
CA VAL A 190 0.20 25.51 -9.86
C VAL A 190 1.05 25.52 -8.58
N LEU A 191 2.22 26.16 -8.59
CA LEU A 191 3.06 26.32 -7.41
C LEU A 191 2.50 27.39 -6.44
N VAL A 192 2.00 28.50 -6.96
CA VAL A 192 1.34 29.55 -6.16
C VAL A 192 0.06 29.00 -5.52
N GLU A 193 -0.76 28.27 -6.28
CA GLU A 193 -1.96 27.59 -5.76
C GLU A 193 -1.61 26.64 -4.60
N ALA A 194 -0.52 25.87 -4.73
CA ALA A 194 -0.07 24.95 -3.68
C ALA A 194 0.36 25.65 -2.39
N GLU A 195 0.99 26.82 -2.51
CA GLU A 195 1.42 27.61 -1.35
C GLU A 195 0.25 28.20 -0.58
N GLU A 196 -0.79 28.68 -1.26
CA GLU A 196 -2.01 29.12 -0.60
C GLU A 196 -2.74 27.97 0.11
N VAL A 197 -2.81 26.79 -0.52
CA VAL A 197 -3.35 25.58 0.11
C VAL A 197 -2.60 25.24 1.41
N LEU A 198 -1.27 25.36 1.44
CA LEU A 198 -0.48 25.13 2.65
C LEU A 198 -0.80 26.13 3.77
N LYS A 199 -1.02 27.41 3.45
CA LYS A 199 -1.42 28.43 4.43
C LYS A 199 -2.78 28.11 5.06
N ILE A 200 -3.71 27.58 4.28
CA ILE A 200 -5.03 27.16 4.77
C ILE A 200 -4.88 25.99 5.75
N TYR A 201 -4.10 24.97 5.40
CA TYR A 201 -3.81 23.87 6.31
C TYR A 201 -3.15 24.35 7.62
N GLU A 202 -2.21 25.30 7.54
CA GLU A 202 -1.57 25.87 8.74
C GLU A 202 -2.58 26.61 9.63
N ALA A 203 -3.49 27.39 9.03
CA ALA A 203 -4.55 28.09 9.75
C ALA A 203 -5.53 27.09 10.42
N ASP A 204 -5.99 26.07 9.69
CA ASP A 204 -6.91 25.06 10.21
C ASP A 204 -6.27 24.26 11.36
N ILE A 205 -4.99 23.87 11.23
CA ILE A 205 -4.25 23.18 12.29
C ILE A 205 -4.17 24.07 13.54
N GLN A 206 -3.90 25.37 13.39
CA GLN A 206 -3.84 26.30 14.52
C GLN A 206 -5.21 26.45 15.20
N VAL A 207 -6.29 26.58 14.43
CA VAL A 207 -7.65 26.69 14.95
C VAL A 207 -8.03 25.43 15.73
N VAL A 208 -7.80 24.24 15.16
CA VAL A 208 -8.12 22.97 15.83
C VAL A 208 -7.28 22.79 17.10
N ALA A 209 -5.99 23.15 17.07
CA ALA A 209 -5.12 23.08 18.24
C ALA A 209 -5.59 24.03 19.36
N GLN A 210 -5.97 25.28 19.04
CA GLN A 210 -6.50 26.24 20.01
C GLN A 210 -7.81 25.76 20.64
N HIS A 211 -8.71 25.17 19.85
CA HIS A 211 -9.97 24.61 20.36
C HIS A 211 -9.71 23.41 21.28
N LEU A 212 -8.77 22.53 20.91
CA LEU A 212 -8.39 21.39 21.74
C LEU A 212 -7.78 21.87 23.07
N ASP A 213 -6.89 22.85 23.05
CA ASP A 213 -6.29 23.43 24.26
C ASP A 213 -7.33 24.11 25.14
N ALA A 214 -8.23 24.92 24.57
CA ALA A 214 -9.33 25.54 25.30
C ALA A 214 -10.25 24.49 25.94
N PHE A 215 -10.56 23.41 25.21
CA PHE A 215 -11.37 22.30 25.69
C PHE A 215 -10.68 21.53 26.83
N LEU A 216 -9.38 21.27 26.72
CA LEU A 216 -8.60 20.61 27.77
C LEU A 216 -8.47 21.50 29.02
N GLN A 217 -8.27 22.81 28.85
CA GLN A 217 -8.22 23.78 29.94
C GLN A 217 -9.56 23.90 30.67
N GLN A 218 -10.68 23.92 29.94
CA GLN A 218 -12.02 23.86 30.53
C GLN A 218 -12.23 22.51 31.24
N GLY A 219 -11.84 21.40 30.61
CA GLY A 219 -11.88 20.04 31.17
C GLY A 219 -11.18 19.92 32.53
N ALA A 220 -10.05 20.61 32.70
CA ALA A 220 -9.28 20.64 33.94
C ALA A 220 -9.96 21.42 35.09
N GLN A 221 -10.96 22.27 34.80
CA GLN A 221 -11.68 23.06 35.81
C GLN A 221 -12.98 22.40 36.30
N PHE A 222 -13.38 21.24 35.75
CA PHE A 222 -14.63 20.59 36.16
C PHE A 222 -14.42 19.63 37.36
N PRO A 223 -15.31 19.67 38.37
CA PRO A 223 -15.24 18.76 39.52
C PRO A 223 -15.46 17.29 39.11
N ASN A 224 -14.93 16.35 39.92
CA ASN A 224 -14.98 14.88 39.76
C ASN A 224 -16.40 14.25 39.74
N THR A 225 -17.46 15.02 39.49
CA THR A 225 -18.87 14.60 39.60
C THR A 225 -19.53 14.33 38.26
N ARG A 226 -18.77 14.18 37.16
CA ARG A 226 -19.37 13.87 35.85
C ARG A 226 -20.02 12.50 35.85
N THR A 227 -21.18 12.43 35.21
CA THR A 227 -21.81 11.15 34.90
C THR A 227 -20.96 10.37 33.88
N PRO A 228 -21.03 9.04 33.85
CA PRO A 228 -20.33 8.23 32.86
C PRO A 228 -20.63 8.63 31.40
N VAL A 229 -21.81 9.18 31.13
CA VAL A 229 -22.21 9.67 29.80
C VAL A 229 -21.44 10.93 29.41
N GLU A 230 -21.31 11.90 30.32
CA GLU A 230 -20.53 13.12 30.08
C GLU A 230 -19.04 12.84 29.91
N GLN A 231 -18.51 11.84 30.63
CA GLN A 231 -17.13 11.39 30.48
C GLN A 231 -16.90 10.69 29.12
N ALA A 232 -17.87 9.89 28.67
CA ALA A 232 -17.84 9.27 27.34
C ALA A 232 -17.94 10.32 26.21
N ILE A 233 -18.79 11.35 26.36
CA ILE A 233 -18.88 12.47 25.40
C ILE A 233 -17.56 13.21 25.31
N LEU A 234 -16.96 13.56 26.46
CA LEU A 234 -15.67 14.25 26.53
C LEU A 234 -14.59 13.43 25.82
N MET A 235 -14.48 12.14 26.14
CA MET A 235 -13.46 11.26 25.58
C MET A 235 -13.63 11.09 24.06
N ASN A 236 -14.86 10.90 23.58
CA ASN A 236 -15.15 10.77 22.15
C ASN A 236 -14.82 12.07 21.40
N ALA A 237 -15.15 13.23 21.97
CA ALA A 237 -14.86 14.51 21.36
C ALA A 237 -13.35 14.82 21.30
N THR A 238 -12.59 14.48 22.36
CA THR A 238 -11.12 14.56 22.34
C THR A 238 -10.52 13.63 21.28
N PHE A 239 -11.05 12.41 21.13
CA PHE A 239 -10.59 11.49 20.09
C PHE A 239 -10.86 12.03 18.68
N ARG A 240 -12.05 12.57 18.42
CA ARG A 240 -12.38 13.19 17.12
C ARG A 240 -11.48 14.40 16.82
N ALA A 241 -11.28 15.29 17.77
CA ALA A 241 -10.39 16.44 17.59
C ALA A 241 -8.94 16.02 17.29
N ARG A 242 -8.43 14.99 17.97
CA ARG A 242 -7.11 14.42 17.72
C ARG A 242 -7.01 13.80 16.32
N ASP A 243 -8.04 13.06 15.90
CA ASP A 243 -8.07 12.45 14.56
C ASP A 243 -8.11 13.51 13.45
N THR A 244 -8.94 14.54 13.60
CA THR A 244 -8.99 15.69 12.69
C THR A 244 -7.62 16.38 12.59
N LEU A 245 -6.95 16.62 13.72
CA LEU A 245 -5.61 17.24 13.73
C LEU A 245 -4.57 16.38 13.00
N LEU A 246 -4.58 15.06 13.21
CA LEU A 246 -3.69 14.13 12.51
C LEU A 246 -3.97 14.12 11.00
N ASN A 247 -5.23 14.11 10.59
CA ASN A 247 -5.61 14.16 9.18
C ASN A 247 -5.16 15.46 8.51
N LEU A 248 -5.33 16.61 9.18
CA LEU A 248 -4.85 17.90 8.69
C LEU A 248 -3.31 17.95 8.58
N GLN A 249 -2.59 17.42 9.58
CA GLN A 249 -1.12 17.33 9.54
C GLN A 249 -0.62 16.45 8.40
N MET A 250 -1.25 15.30 8.18
CA MET A 250 -0.93 14.40 7.07
C MET A 250 -1.22 15.05 5.72
N GLY A 251 -2.34 15.78 5.59
CA GLY A 251 -2.69 16.57 4.41
C GLY A 251 -1.65 17.65 4.10
N TYR A 252 -1.25 18.41 5.12
CA TYR A 252 -0.18 19.42 5.03
C TYR A 252 1.14 18.83 4.54
N LEU A 253 1.61 17.74 5.17
CA LEU A 253 2.88 17.10 4.79
C LEU A 253 2.85 16.57 3.35
N ALA A 254 1.74 15.97 2.93
CA ALA A 254 1.56 15.48 1.57
C ALA A 254 1.56 16.61 0.54
N GLU A 255 0.86 17.72 0.83
CA GLU A 255 0.85 18.87 -0.08
C GLU A 255 2.20 19.59 -0.11
N LYS A 256 2.93 19.63 1.02
CA LYS A 256 4.29 20.17 1.08
C LYS A 256 5.24 19.39 0.18
N GLU A 257 5.21 18.06 0.24
CA GLU A 257 6.02 17.20 -0.65
C GLU A 257 5.60 17.39 -2.13
N ARG A 258 4.32 17.57 -2.43
CA ARG A 258 3.85 17.91 -3.79
C ARG A 258 4.34 19.28 -4.25
N ARG A 259 4.31 20.29 -3.38
CA ARG A 259 4.85 21.63 -3.66
C ARG A 259 6.35 21.55 -3.97
N GLU A 260 7.13 20.81 -3.18
CA GLU A 260 8.57 20.61 -3.42
C GLU A 260 8.83 19.93 -4.77
N ARG A 261 8.05 18.89 -5.12
CA ARG A 261 8.13 18.24 -6.46
C ARG A 261 7.75 19.18 -7.60
N ARG A 262 6.71 20.00 -7.42
CA ARG A 262 6.27 21.00 -8.40
C ARG A 262 7.32 22.10 -8.56
N ALA A 263 7.95 22.53 -7.47
CA ALA A 263 9.04 23.51 -7.48
C ALA A 263 10.24 23.02 -8.26
N ALA A 264 10.65 21.76 -8.02
CA ALA A 264 11.71 21.13 -8.80
C ALA A 264 11.36 21.06 -10.29
N ARG A 265 10.14 20.64 -10.63
CA ARG A 265 9.69 20.59 -12.03
C ARG A 265 9.64 21.97 -12.69
N TYR A 266 9.17 22.99 -11.96
CA TYR A 266 9.16 24.37 -12.45
C TYR A 266 10.58 24.85 -12.75
N GLN A 267 11.53 24.58 -11.86
CA GLN A 267 12.94 24.90 -12.08
C GLN A 267 13.51 24.20 -13.31
N ASP A 268 13.25 22.89 -13.47
CA ASP A 268 13.71 22.13 -14.65
C ASP A 268 13.14 22.71 -15.97
N LEU A 269 11.86 23.08 -15.98
CA LEU A 269 11.20 23.70 -17.15
C LEU A 269 11.75 25.10 -17.42
N ALA A 270 11.93 25.92 -16.38
CA ALA A 270 12.49 27.27 -16.53
C ALA A 270 13.93 27.24 -17.06
N ASP A 271 14.74 26.29 -16.62
CA ASP A 271 16.10 26.09 -17.12
C ASP A 271 16.12 25.58 -18.57
N GLY A 272 15.18 24.68 -18.90
CA GLY A 272 14.98 24.21 -20.28
C GLY A 272 14.62 25.35 -21.23
N ASP A 273 13.68 26.21 -20.83
CA ASP A 273 13.24 27.38 -21.61
C ASP A 273 14.35 28.44 -21.71
N ALA A 274 15.21 28.57 -20.69
CA ALA A 274 16.41 29.41 -20.75
C ALA A 274 17.45 28.86 -21.75
N LEU A 275 17.68 27.54 -21.78
CA LEU A 275 18.55 26.89 -22.76
C LEU A 275 18.01 27.01 -24.18
N GLU A 276 16.70 26.85 -24.37
CA GLU A 276 16.06 26.96 -25.68
C GLU A 276 16.12 28.40 -26.22
N ARG A 277 15.92 29.41 -25.36
CA ARG A 277 16.12 30.83 -25.71
C ARG A 277 17.55 31.11 -26.14
N LEU A 278 18.56 30.65 -25.37
CA LEU A 278 19.96 30.75 -25.78
C LEU A 278 20.21 30.05 -27.12
N GLY A 279 19.63 28.87 -27.33
CA GLY A 279 19.72 28.14 -28.60
C GLY A 279 19.19 28.93 -29.80
N ARG A 280 18.07 29.65 -29.63
CA ARG A 280 17.52 30.55 -30.66
C ARG A 280 18.44 31.74 -30.95
N GLU A 281 18.96 32.39 -29.92
CA GLU A 281 19.94 33.49 -30.06
C GLU A 281 21.19 33.03 -30.82
N PHE A 282 21.70 31.82 -30.53
CA PHE A 282 22.82 31.22 -31.27
C PHE A 282 22.49 30.96 -32.74
N LEU A 283 21.30 30.46 -33.06
CA LEU A 283 20.88 30.17 -34.44
C LEU A 283 20.72 31.46 -35.27
N GLU A 284 20.13 32.50 -34.67
CA GLU A 284 19.98 33.81 -35.30
C GLU A 284 21.35 34.43 -35.59
N LEU A 285 22.24 34.42 -34.59
CA LEU A 285 23.59 34.96 -34.73
C LEU A 285 24.44 34.16 -35.73
N GLY A 286 24.33 32.83 -35.74
CA GLY A 286 24.98 31.97 -36.73
C GLY A 286 24.49 32.25 -38.15
N SER A 287 23.18 32.49 -38.33
CA SER A 287 22.61 32.91 -39.61
C SER A 287 23.14 34.28 -40.06
N ARG A 288 23.29 35.21 -39.11
CA ARG A 288 23.87 36.54 -39.37
C ARG A 288 25.34 36.46 -39.79
N LEU A 289 26.14 35.67 -39.09
CA LEU A 289 27.55 35.41 -39.43
C LEU A 289 27.68 34.76 -40.82
N SER A 290 26.87 33.74 -41.11
CA SER A 290 26.89 33.08 -42.42
C SER A 290 26.55 34.04 -43.57
N LYS A 291 25.59 34.95 -43.35
CA LYS A 291 25.26 36.00 -44.33
C LYS A 291 26.44 36.96 -44.54
N LEU A 292 27.05 37.44 -43.46
CA LEU A 292 28.20 38.35 -43.52
C LEU A 292 29.41 37.69 -44.20
N GLU A 293 29.67 36.40 -43.96
CA GLU A 293 30.69 35.64 -44.69
C GLU A 293 30.40 35.54 -46.19
N GLY A 294 29.13 35.30 -46.55
CA GLY A 294 28.70 35.29 -47.94
C GLY A 294 28.91 36.64 -48.63
N GLU A 295 28.58 37.73 -47.94
CA GLU A 295 28.87 39.09 -48.40
C GLU A 295 30.37 39.27 -48.60
N MET A 296 31.22 38.99 -47.60
CA MET A 296 32.69 39.13 -47.73
C MET A 296 33.31 38.36 -48.91
N ARG A 297 32.73 37.22 -49.30
CA ARG A 297 33.21 36.40 -50.43
C ARG A 297 32.77 36.93 -51.80
N THR A 298 31.86 37.90 -51.85
CA THR A 298 31.32 38.43 -53.10
C THR A 298 32.36 39.32 -53.81
N VAL A 299 32.79 38.91 -55.00
CA VAL A 299 33.74 39.66 -55.83
C VAL A 299 33.09 40.98 -56.29
N GLY A 300 33.74 42.11 -56.01
CA GLY A 300 33.27 43.44 -56.43
C GLY A 300 32.70 44.33 -55.32
N LEU A 301 32.83 43.95 -54.04
CA LEU A 301 32.53 44.85 -52.93
C LEU A 301 33.46 46.07 -52.93
N GLY A 302 32.88 47.27 -52.94
CA GLY A 302 33.62 48.51 -52.78
C GLY A 302 34.33 48.57 -51.41
N PRO A 303 35.46 49.28 -51.29
CA PRO A 303 36.31 49.26 -50.09
C PRO A 303 35.57 49.71 -48.82
N THR A 304 34.65 50.67 -48.93
CA THR A 304 33.82 51.14 -47.80
C THR A 304 32.90 50.05 -47.26
N ARG A 305 32.15 49.37 -48.14
CA ARG A 305 31.23 48.30 -47.72
C ARG A 305 31.99 47.08 -47.21
N ALA A 306 33.15 46.77 -47.79
CA ALA A 306 34.02 45.71 -47.29
C ALA A 306 34.44 45.97 -45.83
N TYR A 307 34.79 47.21 -45.49
CA TYR A 307 35.13 47.61 -44.13
C TYR A 307 33.93 47.55 -43.17
N GLU A 308 32.75 47.99 -43.60
CA GLU A 308 31.51 47.90 -42.81
C GLU A 308 31.14 46.43 -42.50
N VAL A 309 31.14 45.56 -43.51
CA VAL A 309 30.86 44.12 -43.33
C VAL A 309 31.88 43.49 -42.39
N GLN A 310 33.16 43.90 -42.46
CA GLN A 310 34.19 43.43 -41.54
C GLN A 310 33.92 43.87 -40.09
N GLN A 311 33.45 45.11 -39.87
CA GLN A 311 33.07 45.58 -38.53
C GLN A 311 31.82 44.86 -38.00
N GLU A 312 30.80 44.68 -38.84
CA GLU A 312 29.58 43.94 -38.49
C GLU A 312 29.90 42.48 -38.12
N TYR A 313 30.81 41.84 -38.88
CA TYR A 313 31.29 40.49 -38.60
C TYR A 313 32.03 40.42 -37.27
N ALA A 314 32.95 41.36 -37.01
CA ALA A 314 33.68 41.41 -35.73
C ALA A 314 32.73 41.61 -34.53
N ALA A 315 31.72 42.46 -34.65
CA ALA A 315 30.71 42.66 -33.61
C ALA A 315 29.86 41.39 -33.39
N ALA A 316 29.47 40.69 -34.45
CA ALA A 316 28.75 39.42 -34.36
C ALA A 316 29.58 38.31 -33.69
N VAL A 317 30.89 38.25 -33.95
CA VAL A 317 31.79 37.31 -33.24
C VAL A 317 31.90 37.65 -31.75
N GLN A 318 31.96 38.93 -31.37
CA GLN A 318 31.95 39.33 -29.96
C GLN A 318 30.64 38.93 -29.26
N GLU A 319 29.50 39.13 -29.93
CA GLU A 319 28.19 38.69 -29.42
C GLU A 319 28.14 37.17 -29.20
N MET A 320 28.76 36.40 -30.09
CA MET A 320 28.82 34.93 -29.99
C MET A 320 29.58 34.49 -28.75
N HIS A 321 30.72 35.13 -28.45
CA HIS A 321 31.48 34.85 -27.23
C HIS A 321 30.71 35.21 -25.95
N VAL A 322 29.88 36.25 -25.97
CA VAL A 322 28.99 36.58 -24.84
C VAL A 322 27.96 35.48 -24.63
N LEU A 323 27.35 34.96 -25.71
CA LEU A 323 26.39 33.85 -25.63
C LEU A 323 27.04 32.55 -25.15
N GLU A 324 28.29 32.27 -25.56
CA GLU A 324 29.07 31.13 -25.07
C GLU A 324 29.32 31.23 -23.56
N GLY A 325 29.64 32.44 -23.07
CA GLY A 325 29.76 32.71 -21.64
C GLY A 325 28.46 32.48 -20.87
N LYS A 326 27.33 32.96 -21.39
CA LYS A 326 26.00 32.73 -20.77
C LYS A 326 25.64 31.24 -20.73
N LYS A 327 25.88 30.52 -21.83
CA LYS A 327 25.65 29.07 -21.90
C LYS A 327 26.52 28.31 -20.89
N ALA A 328 27.80 28.64 -20.80
CA ALA A 328 28.72 28.01 -19.85
C ALA A 328 28.31 28.26 -18.40
N ALA A 329 27.89 29.49 -18.07
CA ALA A 329 27.39 29.84 -16.74
C ALA A 329 26.13 29.03 -16.38
N LEU A 330 25.17 28.93 -17.30
CA LEU A 330 23.94 28.16 -17.09
C LEU A 330 24.20 26.66 -16.91
N MET A 331 25.10 26.08 -17.71
CA MET A 331 25.51 24.68 -17.57
C MET A 331 26.23 24.41 -16.24
N ALA A 332 27.12 25.32 -15.81
CA ALA A 332 27.80 25.19 -14.52
C ALA A 332 26.83 25.32 -13.33
N GLU A 333 25.76 26.09 -13.46
CA GLU A 333 24.70 26.18 -12.46
C GLU A 333 23.87 24.90 -12.39
N LEU A 334 23.56 24.29 -13.54
CA LEU A 334 22.90 22.98 -13.62
C LEU A 334 23.76 21.87 -13.00
N GLU A 335 25.07 21.87 -13.21
CA GLU A 335 26.00 20.87 -12.64
C GLU A 335 26.14 20.98 -11.11
N LYS A 336 26.01 22.19 -10.55
CA LYS A 336 26.09 22.41 -9.09
C LYS A 336 24.85 21.92 -8.33
N ARG A 337 23.73 21.66 -9.02
CA ARG A 337 22.52 21.22 -8.35
C ARG A 337 22.71 19.79 -7.84
N PRO A 338 22.39 19.52 -6.56
CA PRO A 338 22.45 18.16 -6.05
C PRO A 338 21.52 17.31 -6.89
N THR A 339 22.10 16.39 -7.66
CA THR A 339 21.31 15.36 -8.34
C THR A 339 20.61 14.59 -7.23
N GLY A 340 19.32 14.88 -7.02
CA GLY A 340 18.48 14.15 -6.08
C GLY A 340 18.66 12.64 -6.34
N PRO A 341 18.53 11.78 -5.31
CA PRO A 341 18.93 10.38 -5.39
C PRO A 341 18.36 9.76 -6.66
N ALA A 342 19.23 9.55 -7.64
CA ALA A 342 18.87 9.08 -8.97
C ALA A 342 18.41 7.62 -8.85
N LYS A 343 17.14 7.42 -8.46
CA LYS A 343 16.45 6.14 -8.50
C LYS A 343 16.12 5.84 -9.95
N GLY A 344 17.14 5.43 -10.70
CA GLY A 344 16.97 5.13 -12.11
C GLY A 344 18.27 4.89 -12.85
N LYS A 345 19.18 4.05 -12.33
CA LYS A 345 20.22 3.43 -13.18
C LYS A 345 19.54 2.58 -14.25
N LYS A 346 19.22 3.19 -15.39
CA LYS A 346 19.03 2.50 -16.67
C LYS A 346 20.35 1.79 -16.93
N ARG A 347 20.44 0.49 -16.60
CA ARG A 347 21.55 -0.36 -17.03
C ARG A 347 21.43 -0.46 -18.55
N MET A 348 22.19 0.37 -19.27
CA MET A 348 22.54 0.08 -20.65
C MET A 348 23.32 -1.22 -20.65
N ARG A 349 22.81 -2.17 -21.43
CA ARG A 349 23.34 -3.51 -21.58
C ARG A 349 24.47 -3.41 -22.60
N GLY A 350 25.68 -3.14 -22.11
CA GLY A 350 26.91 -3.29 -22.88
C GLY A 350 27.25 -4.78 -22.98
N THR A 351 27.17 -5.32 -24.18
CA THR A 351 28.05 -6.40 -24.64
C THR A 351 29.45 -5.80 -24.75
N ASP A 352 30.43 -6.34 -24.04
CA ASP A 352 31.80 -6.48 -24.53
C ASP A 352 32.57 -7.46 -23.66
N ALA A 353 33.49 -8.11 -24.33
CA ALA A 353 34.22 -9.30 -23.95
C ALA A 353 35.55 -8.99 -23.22
N ALA A 354 36.17 -10.10 -22.81
CA ALA A 354 37.59 -10.31 -22.56
C ALA A 354 38.18 -9.85 -21.21
N GLY A 355 38.80 -10.82 -20.53
CA GLY A 355 39.98 -10.58 -19.69
C GLY A 355 40.22 -11.61 -18.57
N VAL A 356 40.97 -12.68 -18.89
CA VAL A 356 42.15 -13.30 -18.19
C VAL A 356 42.25 -13.24 -16.65
N ASP A 357 42.73 -14.20 -15.85
CA ASP A 357 43.45 -15.50 -15.90
C ASP A 357 43.12 -16.20 -14.53
N ALA A 358 43.14 -17.52 -14.27
CA ALA A 358 44.30 -18.42 -14.27
C ALA A 358 43.91 -19.88 -13.87
N VAL A 359 44.39 -20.86 -14.66
CA VAL A 359 45.07 -22.13 -14.30
C VAL A 359 44.36 -23.12 -13.32
N SER A 360 43.95 -24.33 -13.71
CA SER A 360 44.75 -25.53 -14.08
C SER A 360 43.81 -26.59 -14.70
N GLU A 361 44.08 -27.06 -15.93
CA GLU A 361 44.78 -28.32 -16.30
C GLU A 361 44.07 -29.63 -15.90
N VAL A 362 43.48 -30.29 -16.92
CA VAL A 362 43.45 -31.74 -17.32
C VAL A 362 42.32 -31.79 -18.36
N GLY A 363 42.51 -31.89 -19.68
CA GLY A 363 43.26 -32.91 -20.42
C GLY A 363 42.27 -33.97 -20.91
N ASP A 364 41.69 -33.81 -22.11
CA ASP A 364 41.22 -34.94 -22.95
C ASP A 364 40.82 -34.48 -24.37
N ASP A 365 41.79 -34.62 -25.25
CA ASP A 365 41.81 -35.00 -26.67
C ASP A 365 40.47 -35.33 -27.39
N GLY A 366 40.30 -34.70 -28.55
CA GLY A 366 39.80 -35.39 -29.75
C GLY A 366 38.31 -35.25 -30.08
N GLU A 367 37.98 -34.32 -30.98
CA GLU A 367 37.52 -34.63 -32.36
C GLU A 367 37.09 -33.32 -33.04
N GLU A 368 37.80 -33.00 -34.12
CA GLU A 368 37.49 -31.91 -35.05
C GLU A 368 36.27 -32.32 -35.88
N GLU A 369 35.10 -31.76 -35.58
CA GLU A 369 33.98 -31.72 -36.54
C GLU A 369 33.91 -30.33 -37.17
N GLU A 370 34.16 -30.33 -38.47
CA GLU A 370 34.17 -29.18 -39.36
C GLU A 370 32.81 -28.46 -39.38
N ASP A 371 32.90 -27.13 -39.32
CA ASP A 371 31.82 -26.17 -39.45
C ASP A 371 31.14 -26.25 -40.84
N GLU A 372 29.99 -26.92 -40.94
CA GLU A 372 29.02 -26.65 -42.01
C GLU A 372 27.96 -25.63 -41.55
N GLU A 373 28.30 -24.36 -41.77
CA GLU A 373 27.42 -23.20 -41.76
C GLU A 373 26.32 -23.33 -42.84
N LYS A 374 25.17 -23.93 -42.49
CA LYS A 374 23.95 -23.90 -43.32
C LYS A 374 22.99 -22.78 -42.89
N THR A 375 22.98 -21.78 -43.76
CA THR A 375 22.21 -20.53 -43.82
C THR A 375 20.69 -20.69 -43.89
N ALA A 376 20.05 -21.18 -42.83
CA ALA A 376 18.58 -21.26 -42.75
C ALA A 376 18.01 -20.68 -41.45
N ALA A 377 18.02 -19.35 -41.23
CA ALA A 377 17.40 -18.80 -40.00
C ALA A 377 16.98 -17.30 -39.90
N PRO A 378 16.26 -16.68 -40.87
CA PRO A 378 15.46 -15.48 -40.55
C PRO A 378 14.00 -15.82 -40.18
N ALA A 379 13.36 -16.74 -40.91
CA ALA A 379 11.93 -17.03 -40.74
C ALA A 379 11.59 -17.79 -39.45
N ALA A 380 12.42 -18.75 -39.03
CA ALA A 380 12.23 -19.49 -37.77
C ALA A 380 12.43 -18.61 -36.52
N LYS A 381 13.28 -17.59 -36.60
CA LYS A 381 13.44 -16.59 -35.52
C LYS A 381 12.20 -15.70 -35.40
N LYS A 382 11.57 -15.32 -36.52
CA LYS A 382 10.34 -14.50 -36.52
C LYS A 382 9.13 -15.26 -35.95
N VAL A 383 8.95 -16.54 -36.33
CA VAL A 383 7.89 -17.40 -35.77
C VAL A 383 8.08 -17.66 -34.26
N LYS A 384 9.33 -17.76 -33.80
CA LYS A 384 9.61 -17.89 -32.36
C LYS A 384 9.33 -16.59 -31.59
N GLN A 385 9.67 -15.43 -32.16
CA GLN A 385 9.37 -14.13 -31.57
C GLN A 385 7.87 -13.84 -31.47
N GLU A 386 7.06 -14.25 -32.45
CA GLU A 386 5.60 -14.10 -32.40
C GLU A 386 4.94 -15.06 -31.39
N ARG A 387 5.47 -16.29 -31.21
CA ARG A 387 5.00 -17.21 -30.16
C ARG A 387 5.36 -16.77 -28.74
N ASP A 388 6.38 -15.92 -28.59
CA ASP A 388 6.83 -15.40 -27.30
C ASP A 388 6.13 -14.08 -26.91
N ALA A 389 5.27 -13.52 -27.78
CA ALA A 389 4.42 -12.40 -27.43
C ALA A 389 3.46 -12.83 -26.31
N LYS A 390 3.77 -12.35 -25.10
CA LYS A 390 3.03 -12.69 -23.90
C LYS A 390 1.62 -12.11 -24.01
N VAL A 391 0.66 -12.97 -24.31
CA VAL A 391 -0.77 -12.61 -24.30
C VAL A 391 -1.15 -12.13 -22.91
N VAL A 392 -1.65 -10.90 -22.81
CA VAL A 392 -2.24 -10.31 -21.61
C VAL A 392 -3.75 -10.44 -21.76
N PHE A 393 -4.44 -11.01 -20.77
CA PHE A 393 -5.89 -11.27 -20.86
C PHE A 393 -6.68 -9.98 -21.12
N GLU A 394 -6.29 -8.90 -20.46
CA GLU A 394 -6.92 -7.60 -20.57
C GLU A 394 -6.78 -6.97 -21.97
N ASP A 395 -5.80 -7.41 -22.77
CA ASP A 395 -5.57 -6.95 -24.15
C ASP A 395 -6.34 -7.79 -25.19
N LEU A 396 -7.00 -8.88 -24.77
CA LEU A 396 -7.84 -9.69 -25.65
C LEU A 396 -9.16 -8.99 -25.98
N THR A 397 -9.73 -9.31 -27.15
CA THR A 397 -11.10 -8.90 -27.49
C THR A 397 -12.10 -9.54 -26.52
N GLU A 398 -13.27 -8.91 -26.31
CA GLU A 398 -14.30 -9.42 -25.40
C GLU A 398 -14.68 -10.87 -25.72
N ASN A 399 -14.94 -11.21 -26.99
CA ASN A 399 -15.23 -12.59 -27.41
C ASN A 399 -14.10 -13.57 -27.06
N ALA A 400 -12.84 -13.16 -27.20
CA ALA A 400 -11.71 -14.00 -26.83
C ALA A 400 -11.57 -14.13 -25.30
N GLN A 401 -11.89 -13.08 -24.54
CA GLN A 401 -11.94 -13.16 -23.08
C GLN A 401 -13.02 -14.14 -22.61
N GLU A 402 -14.20 -14.11 -23.23
CA GLU A 402 -15.29 -15.05 -22.97
C GLU A 402 -14.89 -16.50 -23.28
N GLU A 403 -14.39 -16.76 -24.49
CA GLU A 403 -13.94 -18.11 -24.91
C GLU A 403 -12.87 -18.68 -23.95
N TRP A 404 -11.89 -17.86 -23.59
CA TRP A 404 -10.84 -18.27 -22.64
C TRP A 404 -11.40 -18.52 -21.25
N THR A 405 -12.41 -17.76 -20.83
CA THR A 405 -13.07 -17.93 -19.53
C THR A 405 -13.88 -19.21 -19.51
N GLU A 406 -14.65 -19.50 -20.56
CA GLU A 406 -15.40 -20.75 -20.69
C GLU A 406 -14.48 -21.98 -20.67
N GLU A 407 -13.41 -21.98 -21.48
CA GLU A 407 -12.41 -23.07 -21.49
C GLU A 407 -11.79 -23.26 -20.09
N GLY A 408 -11.50 -22.15 -19.41
CA GLY A 408 -10.96 -22.15 -18.06
C GLY A 408 -11.89 -22.75 -17.02
N LEU A 409 -13.17 -22.37 -17.04
CA LEU A 409 -14.20 -22.90 -16.16
C LEU A 409 -14.45 -24.39 -16.42
N GLU A 410 -14.49 -24.80 -17.69
CA GLU A 410 -14.60 -26.22 -18.05
C GLU A 410 -13.40 -27.02 -17.51
N ALA A 411 -12.18 -26.49 -17.66
CA ALA A 411 -10.98 -27.12 -17.14
C ALA A 411 -11.00 -27.25 -15.60
N ILE A 412 -11.48 -26.23 -14.87
CA ILE A 412 -11.67 -26.28 -13.41
C ILE A 412 -12.69 -27.37 -13.05
N ALA A 413 -13.86 -27.38 -13.68
CA ALA A 413 -14.90 -28.37 -13.42
C ALA A 413 -14.42 -29.81 -13.71
N LYS A 414 -13.68 -30.00 -14.81
CA LYS A 414 -13.07 -31.29 -15.16
C LYS A 414 -12.00 -31.69 -14.14
N PHE A 415 -11.19 -30.76 -13.65
CA PHE A 415 -10.21 -31.02 -12.59
C PHE A 415 -10.88 -31.42 -11.29
N GLN A 416 -11.96 -30.74 -10.87
CA GLN A 416 -12.68 -31.11 -9.64
C GLN A 416 -13.21 -32.55 -9.69
N ARG A 417 -13.72 -32.98 -10.85
CA ARG A 417 -14.25 -34.34 -11.04
C ARG A 417 -13.16 -35.41 -11.12
N THR A 418 -12.08 -35.14 -11.86
CA THR A 418 -11.06 -36.16 -12.18
C THR A 418 -9.85 -36.14 -11.26
N LYS A 419 -9.61 -35.01 -10.57
CA LYS A 419 -8.38 -34.69 -9.84
C LYS A 419 -7.10 -34.87 -10.68
N ASN A 420 -7.23 -34.92 -12.00
CA ASN A 420 -6.10 -35.09 -12.92
C ASN A 420 -5.52 -33.72 -13.28
N PRO A 421 -4.30 -33.39 -12.85
CA PRO A 421 -3.72 -32.06 -13.03
C PRO A 421 -3.34 -31.76 -14.50
N SER A 422 -3.41 -32.74 -15.39
CA SER A 422 -3.19 -32.54 -16.83
C SER A 422 -4.38 -31.90 -17.54
N VAL A 423 -5.57 -31.89 -16.91
CA VAL A 423 -6.79 -31.34 -17.52
C VAL A 423 -6.82 -29.81 -17.51
N ILE A 424 -6.00 -29.15 -16.68
CA ILE A 424 -5.82 -27.70 -16.70
C ILE A 424 -4.58 -27.41 -17.57
N PRO A 425 -4.76 -26.86 -18.79
CA PRO A 425 -3.64 -26.56 -19.68
C PRO A 425 -2.66 -25.57 -19.04
N GLN A 426 -1.37 -25.67 -19.42
CA GLN A 426 -0.35 -24.74 -18.92
C GLN A 426 -0.70 -23.27 -19.22
N ARG A 427 -1.22 -22.98 -20.42
CA ARG A 427 -1.59 -21.61 -20.82
C ARG A 427 -2.62 -20.99 -19.87
N ILE A 428 -3.62 -21.76 -19.44
CA ILE A 428 -4.63 -21.32 -18.49
C ILE A 428 -3.97 -21.09 -17.13
N ARG A 429 -3.11 -22.02 -16.66
CA ARG A 429 -2.38 -21.82 -15.40
C ARG A 429 -1.49 -20.58 -15.39
N GLU A 430 -0.85 -20.27 -16.50
CA GLU A 430 -0.02 -19.07 -16.64
C GLU A 430 -0.87 -17.81 -16.67
N MET A 431 -1.92 -17.78 -17.49
CA MET A 431 -2.83 -16.64 -17.57
C MET A 431 -3.47 -16.34 -16.21
N VAL A 432 -3.93 -17.36 -15.49
CA VAL A 432 -4.50 -17.20 -14.15
C VAL A 432 -3.53 -16.58 -13.16
N ARG A 433 -2.22 -16.88 -13.22
CA ARG A 433 -1.25 -16.27 -12.31
C ARG A 433 -0.83 -14.85 -12.69
N GLU A 434 -1.15 -14.42 -13.91
CA GLU A 434 -0.63 -13.19 -14.50
C GLU A 434 -1.69 -12.10 -14.68
N SER A 435 -2.93 -12.49 -14.97
CA SER A 435 -4.09 -11.59 -15.03
C SER A 435 -4.92 -11.73 -13.77
N GLN A 436 -5.23 -10.60 -13.14
CA GLN A 436 -6.05 -10.58 -11.93
C GLN A 436 -7.50 -10.93 -12.24
N GLY A 437 -8.04 -10.40 -13.34
CA GLY A 437 -9.45 -10.55 -13.72
C GLY A 437 -9.81 -11.92 -14.30
N TYR A 438 -8.85 -12.67 -14.81
CA TYR A 438 -9.10 -13.96 -15.45
C TYR A 438 -9.35 -15.10 -14.44
N LEU A 439 -10.49 -15.80 -14.57
CA LEU A 439 -10.89 -16.95 -13.74
C LEU A 439 -10.75 -16.69 -12.24
N VAL A 440 -11.58 -15.83 -11.69
CA VAL A 440 -11.61 -15.55 -10.25
C VAL A 440 -11.94 -16.82 -9.44
N GLU A 441 -12.73 -17.72 -10.03
CA GLU A 441 -13.12 -19.04 -9.54
C GLU A 441 -11.90 -19.89 -9.15
N SER A 442 -10.78 -19.72 -9.86
CA SER A 442 -9.52 -20.41 -9.55
C SER A 442 -9.05 -20.24 -8.09
N ALA A 443 -9.44 -19.15 -7.43
CA ALA A 443 -9.03 -18.82 -6.08
C ALA A 443 -10.02 -19.22 -4.99
N ILE A 444 -11.26 -19.57 -5.35
CA ILE A 444 -12.39 -19.76 -4.42
C ILE A 444 -13.06 -21.13 -4.55
N THR A 445 -12.91 -21.82 -5.68
CA THR A 445 -13.63 -23.06 -5.98
C THR A 445 -13.23 -24.22 -5.05
N SER A 446 -11.94 -24.44 -4.83
CA SER A 446 -11.44 -25.41 -3.86
C SER A 446 -9.95 -25.20 -3.61
N ARG A 447 -9.47 -25.71 -2.47
CA ARG A 447 -8.06 -25.68 -2.10
C ARG A 447 -7.18 -26.35 -3.16
N GLU A 448 -7.60 -27.52 -3.68
CA GLU A 448 -6.81 -28.27 -4.66
C GLU A 448 -6.71 -27.54 -6.01
N VAL A 449 -7.81 -26.91 -6.44
CA VAL A 449 -7.83 -26.08 -7.66
C VAL A 449 -6.83 -24.93 -7.53
N ALA A 450 -6.87 -24.20 -6.41
CA ALA A 450 -5.98 -23.06 -6.19
C ALA A 450 -4.49 -23.47 -6.11
N ILE A 451 -4.18 -24.63 -5.53
CA ILE A 451 -2.83 -25.21 -5.54
C ILE A 451 -2.40 -25.58 -6.96
N GLU A 452 -3.28 -26.19 -7.75
CA GLU A 452 -2.95 -26.63 -9.11
C GLU A 452 -2.59 -25.46 -10.04
N PHE A 453 -3.20 -24.29 -9.83
CA PHE A 453 -2.80 -23.06 -10.52
C PHE A 453 -1.39 -22.58 -10.21
N HIS A 454 -0.70 -23.14 -9.22
CA HIS A 454 0.70 -22.88 -8.91
C HIS A 454 1.67 -23.93 -9.50
N ARG A 455 1.16 -24.95 -10.20
CA ARG A 455 1.98 -25.98 -10.85
C ARG A 455 2.70 -25.43 -12.08
N SER A 456 3.99 -25.74 -12.18
CA SER A 456 4.85 -25.43 -13.33
C SER A 456 4.90 -26.59 -14.32
N THR A 457 5.51 -26.35 -15.50
CA THR A 457 5.74 -27.40 -16.52
C THR A 457 6.64 -28.53 -16.09
N ARG A 458 7.43 -28.32 -15.05
CA ARG A 458 8.33 -29.31 -14.45
C ARG A 458 7.69 -30.01 -13.26
N ASN A 459 6.37 -29.91 -13.11
CA ASN A 459 5.62 -30.49 -11.99
C ASN A 459 6.01 -29.92 -10.60
N ASN A 460 6.66 -28.77 -10.54
CA ASN A 460 6.91 -28.07 -9.28
C ASN A 460 5.79 -27.07 -8.97
N TYR A 461 5.35 -26.98 -7.73
CA TYR A 461 4.45 -25.96 -7.22
C TYR A 461 5.25 -24.74 -6.74
N VAL A 462 5.05 -23.62 -7.40
CA VAL A 462 5.80 -22.38 -7.15
C VAL A 462 4.82 -21.22 -6.99
N CYS A 463 4.94 -20.49 -5.88
CA CYS A 463 4.07 -19.35 -5.62
C CYS A 463 4.25 -18.22 -6.64
N ARG A 464 3.23 -17.35 -6.77
CA ARG A 464 3.26 -16.20 -7.69
C ARG A 464 4.49 -15.30 -7.50
N LEU A 465 4.89 -15.03 -6.25
CA LEU A 465 6.09 -14.26 -5.91
C LEU A 465 7.36 -14.85 -6.52
N HIS A 466 7.64 -16.13 -6.27
CA HIS A 466 8.84 -16.79 -6.77
C HIS A 466 8.80 -17.04 -8.28
N ARG A 467 7.60 -17.16 -8.87
CA ARG A 467 7.44 -17.23 -10.32
C ARG A 467 7.82 -15.93 -11.02
N LEU A 468 7.45 -14.78 -10.43
CA LEU A 468 7.69 -13.45 -10.98
C LEU A 468 9.11 -12.93 -10.69
N ARG A 469 9.72 -13.32 -9.57
CA ARG A 469 11.10 -12.96 -9.19
C ARG A 469 12.11 -14.05 -9.54
N ARG A 470 12.18 -14.46 -10.81
CA ARG A 470 13.18 -15.45 -11.26
C ARG A 470 14.59 -14.88 -11.08
N GLY A 471 15.48 -15.62 -10.43
CA GLY A 471 16.91 -15.31 -10.33
C GLY A 471 17.40 -14.87 -8.95
N GLY A 472 16.50 -14.56 -8.01
CA GLY A 472 16.88 -14.38 -6.62
C GLY A 472 16.84 -15.71 -5.86
N ARG A 473 17.85 -15.99 -5.02
CA ARG A 473 17.65 -16.94 -3.92
C ARG A 473 16.78 -16.21 -2.89
N PRO A 474 15.50 -16.56 -2.75
CA PRO A 474 14.68 -15.88 -1.77
C PRO A 474 15.28 -16.08 -0.39
N PRO A 475 15.23 -15.07 0.47
CA PRO A 475 15.68 -15.23 1.83
C PRO A 475 14.76 -16.26 2.51
N VAL A 476 15.37 -17.16 3.26
CA VAL A 476 14.70 -18.28 3.94
C VAL A 476 14.76 -18.00 5.43
N ASP A 477 13.72 -18.40 6.15
CA ASP A 477 13.67 -18.31 7.59
C ASP A 477 14.87 -19.05 8.19
N GLY A 478 15.62 -18.38 9.05
CA GLY A 478 16.79 -19.00 9.66
C GLY A 478 17.72 -18.06 10.40
N ILE A 479 18.67 -18.69 11.07
CA ILE A 479 19.81 -18.03 11.71
C ILE A 479 20.87 -17.90 10.63
N VAL A 480 21.10 -16.68 10.17
CA VAL A 480 22.25 -16.40 9.31
C VAL A 480 23.43 -16.11 10.24
N PRO A 481 24.56 -16.84 10.16
CA PRO A 481 25.72 -16.57 10.99
C PRO A 481 26.13 -15.09 10.89
N GLY A 482 26.20 -14.40 12.02
CA GLY A 482 26.52 -12.97 12.07
C GLY A 482 25.36 -12.00 11.76
N ARG A 483 24.12 -12.48 11.62
CA ARG A 483 22.90 -11.64 11.59
C ARG A 483 21.87 -12.14 12.59
N PHE A 484 20.96 -11.26 12.97
CA PHE A 484 19.80 -11.62 13.78
C PHE A 484 18.92 -12.66 13.07
N ASN A 485 18.25 -13.50 13.86
CA ASN A 485 17.24 -14.43 13.35
C ASN A 485 16.23 -13.65 12.50
N THR A 486 16.17 -13.97 11.22
CA THR A 486 15.31 -13.23 10.28
C THR A 486 14.16 -14.12 9.87
N VAL A 487 12.93 -13.65 10.14
CA VAL A 487 11.70 -14.26 9.65
C VAL A 487 11.34 -13.56 8.34
N GLU A 488 11.55 -14.27 7.25
CA GLU A 488 11.39 -13.85 5.85
C GLU A 488 10.10 -14.41 5.23
N GLY A 489 9.41 -15.29 5.96
CA GLY A 489 8.15 -15.91 5.58
C GLY A 489 8.29 -16.96 4.48
N THR A 490 9.50 -17.50 4.32
CA THR A 490 9.79 -18.65 3.45
C THR A 490 10.52 -19.68 4.31
N ALA A 491 9.81 -20.68 4.80
CA ALA A 491 10.34 -21.60 5.81
C ALA A 491 11.49 -22.47 5.30
N TYR A 492 11.48 -22.82 4.01
CA TYR A 492 12.47 -23.72 3.42
C TYR A 492 13.15 -23.13 2.19
N LYS A 493 14.36 -23.62 1.91
CA LYS A 493 15.03 -23.33 0.63
C LYS A 493 14.19 -23.84 -0.53
N ASN A 494 14.24 -23.12 -1.64
CA ASN A 494 13.60 -23.53 -2.89
C ASN A 494 14.21 -24.87 -3.35
N ASP A 495 13.38 -25.89 -3.40
CA ASP A 495 13.71 -27.26 -3.81
C ASP A 495 12.82 -27.63 -5.00
N THR A 496 13.23 -27.18 -6.19
CA THR A 496 12.51 -27.43 -7.44
C THR A 496 13.23 -28.51 -8.23
N GLY A 497 12.50 -29.57 -8.56
CA GLY A 497 13.02 -30.67 -9.35
C GLY A 497 13.10 -30.37 -10.85
N THR A 498 13.81 -31.22 -11.57
CA THR A 498 13.68 -31.33 -13.02
C THR A 498 12.56 -32.32 -13.37
N LYS A 499 12.23 -32.46 -14.66
CA LYS A 499 11.25 -33.49 -15.07
C LYS A 499 11.75 -34.90 -14.75
N ASP A 500 13.05 -35.13 -14.90
CA ASP A 500 13.69 -36.44 -14.72
C ASP A 500 14.00 -36.73 -13.24
N LYS A 501 14.15 -35.67 -12.45
CA LYS A 501 14.39 -35.74 -11.01
C LYS A 501 13.41 -34.82 -10.28
N PRO A 502 12.15 -35.24 -10.11
CA PRO A 502 11.18 -34.46 -9.36
C PRO A 502 11.65 -34.30 -7.91
N ALA A 503 11.45 -33.11 -7.36
CA ALA A 503 11.68 -32.86 -5.94
C ALA A 503 10.37 -33.05 -5.18
N ASP A 504 10.45 -33.50 -3.94
CA ASP A 504 9.29 -33.58 -3.06
C ASP A 504 9.15 -32.27 -2.28
N ALA A 505 7.98 -31.65 -2.37
CA ALA A 505 7.69 -30.48 -1.56
C ALA A 505 7.64 -30.88 -0.08
N LYS A 506 8.15 -30.01 0.81
CA LYS A 506 8.03 -30.24 2.25
C LYS A 506 6.55 -30.24 2.67
N PRO A 507 6.13 -31.07 3.65
CA PRO A 507 4.74 -31.11 4.10
C PRO A 507 4.21 -29.72 4.46
N GLY A 508 3.02 -29.37 3.94
CA GLY A 508 2.40 -28.05 4.14
C GLY A 508 3.05 -26.88 3.38
N HIS A 509 4.02 -27.15 2.50
CA HIS A 509 4.79 -26.12 1.78
C HIS A 509 4.81 -26.39 0.28
N MET A 510 5.00 -25.33 -0.51
CA MET A 510 5.28 -25.41 -1.94
C MET A 510 6.74 -25.81 -2.18
N HIS A 511 7.09 -26.27 -3.39
CA HIS A 511 8.50 -26.52 -3.78
C HIS A 511 9.39 -25.28 -3.63
N CYS A 512 8.81 -24.09 -3.74
CA CYS A 512 9.52 -22.84 -3.48
C CYS A 512 9.74 -22.52 -1.99
N GLY A 513 9.35 -23.41 -1.07
CA GLY A 513 9.57 -23.29 0.37
C GLY A 513 8.58 -22.41 1.13
N CYS A 514 7.59 -21.81 0.47
CA CYS A 514 6.53 -21.04 1.12
C CYS A 514 5.43 -21.96 1.66
N ALA A 515 4.88 -21.64 2.83
CA ALA A 515 3.70 -22.34 3.38
C ALA A 515 2.50 -22.23 2.42
N ILE A 516 1.79 -23.34 2.21
CA ILE A 516 0.67 -23.41 1.26
C ILE A 516 -0.41 -22.40 1.63
N ASP A 517 -0.82 -22.34 2.90
CA ASP A 517 -1.91 -21.44 3.34
C ASP A 517 -1.61 -19.97 3.08
N HIS A 518 -0.35 -19.58 3.30
CA HIS A 518 0.10 -18.22 3.02
C HIS A 518 0.01 -17.93 1.52
N VAL A 519 0.46 -18.86 0.68
CA VAL A 519 0.42 -18.74 -0.80
C VAL A 519 -1.01 -18.64 -1.30
N LEU A 520 -1.91 -19.45 -0.77
CA LEU A 520 -3.32 -19.44 -1.16
C LEU A 520 -4.03 -18.17 -0.69
N LEU A 521 -3.72 -17.65 0.51
CA LEU A 521 -4.27 -16.36 0.93
C LEU A 521 -3.79 -15.21 0.04
N ASP A 522 -2.49 -15.14 -0.28
CA ASP A 522 -1.95 -14.15 -1.23
C ASP A 522 -2.64 -14.24 -2.59
N PHE A 523 -2.85 -15.45 -3.09
CA PHE A 523 -3.52 -15.68 -4.37
C PHE A 523 -5.01 -15.26 -4.32
N LEU A 524 -5.70 -15.56 -3.22
CA LEU A 524 -7.09 -15.18 -2.97
C LEU A 524 -7.24 -13.66 -2.89
N LEU A 525 -6.43 -12.99 -2.08
CA LEU A 525 -6.44 -11.53 -1.97
C LEU A 525 -6.12 -10.88 -3.31
N TRP A 526 -5.11 -11.40 -4.02
CA TRP A 526 -4.77 -10.90 -5.34
C TRP A 526 -5.94 -11.06 -6.32
N LYS A 527 -6.64 -12.20 -6.38
CA LYS A 527 -7.76 -12.38 -7.31
C LYS A 527 -8.99 -11.54 -6.98
N LEU A 528 -9.29 -11.35 -5.71
CA LEU A 528 -10.59 -10.83 -5.28
C LEU A 528 -10.57 -9.35 -4.90
N VAL A 529 -9.47 -8.86 -4.34
CA VAL A 529 -9.43 -7.51 -3.76
C VAL A 529 -9.29 -6.48 -4.87
N LYS A 530 -10.28 -5.59 -4.93
CA LYS A 530 -10.28 -4.36 -5.71
C LYS A 530 -10.61 -3.21 -4.77
N ILE A 531 -9.81 -2.15 -4.82
CA ILE A 531 -10.04 -0.92 -4.07
C ILE A 531 -10.70 0.12 -4.98
N LYS A 532 -11.52 0.99 -4.40
CA LYS A 532 -12.02 2.21 -5.04
C LYS A 532 -11.22 3.38 -4.50
N SER A 533 -10.96 4.39 -5.33
CA SER A 533 -10.38 5.63 -4.84
C SER A 533 -11.28 6.25 -3.77
N THR A 534 -10.69 6.65 -2.65
CA THR A 534 -11.36 7.44 -1.60
C THR A 534 -11.52 8.90 -1.97
N ASN A 535 -10.77 9.40 -2.97
CA ASN A 535 -10.99 10.73 -3.52
C ASN A 535 -12.29 10.76 -4.34
N PRO A 536 -13.29 11.59 -3.98
CA PRO A 536 -14.58 11.65 -4.67
C PRO A 536 -14.47 11.89 -6.18
N LYS A 537 -13.47 12.67 -6.61
CA LYS A 537 -13.19 12.98 -8.03
C LYS A 537 -12.86 11.74 -8.86
N TYR A 538 -12.30 10.71 -8.22
CA TYR A 538 -11.87 9.47 -8.86
C TYR A 538 -12.67 8.26 -8.36
N SER A 539 -13.84 8.47 -7.76
CA SER A 539 -14.67 7.40 -7.16
C SER A 539 -15.09 6.30 -8.14
N ASN A 540 -15.06 6.57 -9.44
CA ASN A 540 -15.28 5.60 -10.51
C ASN A 540 -14.06 4.71 -10.79
N ILE A 541 -12.86 5.10 -10.36
CA ILE A 541 -11.64 4.32 -10.54
C ILE A 541 -11.62 3.17 -9.53
N LYS A 542 -11.60 1.94 -10.07
CA LYS A 542 -11.35 0.71 -9.32
C LYS A 542 -10.01 0.15 -9.75
N GLU A 543 -9.17 -0.17 -8.79
CA GLU A 543 -7.87 -0.79 -9.04
C GLU A 543 -7.75 -2.06 -8.20
N GLY A 544 -7.20 -3.11 -8.76
CA GLY A 544 -6.84 -4.30 -8.01
C GLY A 544 -5.33 -4.39 -7.83
N LEU A 545 -4.86 -5.42 -7.12
CA LEU A 545 -3.43 -5.60 -6.89
C LEU A 545 -2.71 -5.86 -8.21
N SER A 546 -1.81 -4.95 -8.59
CA SER A 546 -1.09 -5.07 -9.86
C SER A 546 -0.15 -6.27 -9.87
N LYS A 547 0.40 -6.59 -11.05
CA LYS A 547 1.46 -7.60 -11.19
C LYS A 547 2.71 -7.27 -10.36
N LYS A 548 2.94 -5.99 -10.04
CA LYS A 548 4.09 -5.53 -9.26
C LYS A 548 3.81 -5.56 -7.75
N ASP A 549 2.54 -5.50 -7.35
CA ASP A 549 2.09 -5.49 -5.95
C ASP A 549 1.99 -6.91 -5.41
N ILE A 550 3.14 -7.58 -5.30
CA ILE A 550 3.23 -8.92 -4.74
C ILE A 550 3.71 -8.82 -3.30
N PHE A 551 2.97 -9.40 -2.37
CA PHE A 551 3.45 -9.53 -0.99
C PHE A 551 4.74 -10.35 -0.96
N THR A 552 5.77 -9.78 -0.33
CA THR A 552 6.95 -10.54 0.08
C THR A 552 6.54 -11.68 1.02
N GLY A 553 7.37 -12.72 1.14
CA GLY A 553 7.09 -13.84 2.06
C GLY A 553 6.77 -13.35 3.48
N ARG A 554 7.52 -12.35 3.95
CA ARG A 554 7.36 -11.73 5.27
C ARG A 554 6.03 -10.99 5.40
N GLN A 555 5.72 -10.09 4.47
CA GLN A 555 4.44 -9.36 4.47
C GLN A 555 3.25 -10.31 4.47
N ARG A 556 3.31 -11.35 3.62
CA ARG A 556 2.27 -12.38 3.53
C ARG A 556 2.09 -13.12 4.85
N THR A 557 3.18 -13.43 5.54
CA THR A 557 3.13 -14.09 6.85
C THR A 557 2.48 -13.19 7.90
N PHE A 558 2.76 -11.89 7.90
CA PHE A 558 2.07 -10.93 8.77
C PHE A 558 0.58 -10.84 8.45
N VAL A 559 0.22 -10.70 7.18
CA VAL A 559 -1.19 -10.62 6.73
C VAL A 559 -1.94 -11.91 7.11
N PHE A 560 -1.36 -13.08 6.85
CA PHE A 560 -1.96 -14.37 7.22
C PHE A 560 -2.12 -14.53 8.73
N THR A 561 -1.09 -14.15 9.50
CA THR A 561 -1.12 -14.20 10.97
C THR A 561 -2.18 -13.25 11.52
N ALA A 562 -2.28 -12.04 10.98
CA ALA A 562 -3.30 -11.08 11.35
C ALA A 562 -4.71 -11.61 11.05
N LEU A 563 -4.94 -12.15 9.85
CA LEU A 563 -6.22 -12.77 9.49
C LEU A 563 -6.57 -13.93 10.43
N SER A 564 -5.62 -14.84 10.66
CA SER A 564 -5.85 -16.02 11.50
C SER A 564 -6.10 -15.66 12.96
N ARG A 565 -5.38 -14.67 13.50
CA ARG A 565 -5.49 -14.28 14.91
C ARG A 565 -6.64 -13.31 15.19
N LEU A 566 -6.80 -12.29 14.35
CA LEU A 566 -7.76 -11.20 14.57
C LEU A 566 -9.13 -11.58 14.02
N ALA A 567 -9.20 -12.12 12.79
CA ALA A 567 -10.46 -12.51 12.19
C ALA A 567 -10.90 -13.94 12.60
N ASN A 568 -10.05 -14.72 13.26
CA ASN A 568 -10.31 -16.15 13.55
C ASN A 568 -10.67 -16.96 12.28
N LEU A 569 -10.15 -16.57 11.12
CA LEU A 569 -10.36 -17.28 9.85
C LEU A 569 -9.08 -17.97 9.39
N SER A 570 -9.24 -19.19 8.90
CA SER A 570 -8.24 -19.94 8.15
C SER A 570 -8.53 -19.82 6.66
N ILE A 571 -7.57 -20.18 5.81
CA ILE A 571 -7.79 -20.19 4.36
C ILE A 571 -8.90 -21.16 3.94
N ASP A 572 -9.07 -22.28 4.66
CA ASP A 572 -10.09 -23.28 4.36
C ASP A 572 -11.52 -22.78 4.57
N ASP A 573 -11.69 -21.70 5.34
CA ASP A 573 -13.01 -21.11 5.53
C ASP A 573 -13.54 -20.46 4.26
N PHE A 574 -12.66 -19.96 3.41
CA PHE A 574 -13.01 -19.31 2.15
C PHE A 574 -13.47 -20.34 1.10
N TYR A 575 -12.96 -21.57 1.17
CA TYR A 575 -13.33 -22.66 0.24
C TYR A 575 -14.60 -23.40 0.67
N ASN A 576 -14.91 -23.42 1.96
CA ASN A 576 -15.96 -24.28 2.50
C ASN A 576 -17.28 -23.54 2.79
N THR A 577 -17.54 -22.35 2.26
CA THR A 577 -18.74 -21.57 2.62
C THR A 577 -20.05 -22.20 2.13
N GLY A 578 -20.00 -23.01 1.06
CA GLY A 578 -21.19 -23.55 0.41
C GLY A 578 -22.03 -22.49 -0.32
N ALA A 579 -21.52 -21.26 -0.40
CA ALA A 579 -22.16 -20.12 -1.04
C ALA A 579 -21.27 -19.57 -2.15
N GLU A 580 -21.88 -18.95 -3.15
CA GLU A 580 -21.18 -18.28 -4.24
C GLU A 580 -20.42 -17.06 -3.72
N PHE A 581 -19.18 -16.86 -4.16
CA PHE A 581 -18.36 -15.73 -3.71
C PHE A 581 -19.01 -14.39 -4.03
N GLY A 582 -18.85 -13.42 -3.13
CA GLY A 582 -19.39 -12.07 -3.29
C GLY A 582 -20.89 -11.96 -3.02
N THR A 583 -21.56 -13.06 -2.69
CA THR A 583 -22.94 -13.06 -2.21
C THR A 583 -22.99 -12.75 -0.72
N LEU A 584 -24.14 -12.23 -0.26
CA LEU A 584 -24.38 -12.00 1.17
C LEU A 584 -24.29 -13.30 1.96
N GLU A 585 -24.75 -14.41 1.38
CA GLU A 585 -24.70 -15.75 1.97
C GLU A 585 -23.26 -16.19 2.27
N TRP A 586 -22.33 -15.87 1.37
CA TRP A 586 -20.90 -16.15 1.56
C TRP A 586 -20.31 -15.34 2.70
N GLU A 587 -20.62 -14.05 2.78
CA GLU A 587 -20.17 -13.17 3.87
C GLU A 587 -20.75 -13.63 5.22
N VAL A 588 -22.05 -13.95 5.26
CA VAL A 588 -22.73 -14.48 6.46
C VAL A 588 -22.11 -15.81 6.89
N ALA A 589 -21.77 -16.70 5.95
CA ALA A 589 -21.11 -17.97 6.27
C ALA A 589 -19.73 -17.77 6.91
N LEU A 590 -18.95 -16.80 6.43
CA LEU A 590 -17.67 -16.45 7.06
C LEU A 590 -17.88 -15.84 8.45
N LEU A 591 -18.76 -14.86 8.61
CA LEU A 591 -19.06 -14.24 9.90
C LEU A 591 -19.53 -15.27 10.94
N HIS A 592 -20.39 -16.21 10.53
CA HIS A 592 -20.84 -17.29 11.40
C HIS A 592 -19.67 -18.16 11.88
N ARG A 593 -18.69 -18.47 11.02
CA ARG A 593 -17.48 -19.22 11.41
C ARG A 593 -16.59 -18.44 12.35
N GLN A 594 -16.40 -17.14 12.10
CA GLN A 594 -15.66 -16.25 12.99
C GLN A 594 -16.27 -16.26 14.39
N MET A 595 -17.60 -16.07 14.46
CA MET A 595 -18.35 -16.07 15.71
C MET A 595 -18.24 -17.41 16.43
N ASN A 596 -18.41 -18.54 15.74
CA ASN A 596 -18.31 -19.87 16.35
C ASN A 596 -16.92 -20.15 16.94
N ARG A 597 -15.85 -19.74 16.26
CA ARG A 597 -14.48 -19.89 16.80
C ARG A 597 -14.20 -18.93 17.94
N ALA A 598 -14.70 -17.69 17.88
CA ALA A 598 -14.60 -16.76 18.99
C ALA A 598 -15.31 -17.33 20.24
N MET A 599 -16.52 -17.86 20.08
CA MET A 599 -17.26 -18.54 21.15
C MET A 599 -16.49 -19.76 21.69
N ALA A 600 -15.92 -20.59 20.81
CA ALA A 600 -15.11 -21.74 21.23
C ALA A 600 -13.87 -21.31 22.04
N ARG A 601 -13.18 -20.23 21.64
CA ARG A 601 -12.03 -19.68 22.37
C ARG A 601 -12.44 -19.15 23.76
N LEU A 602 -13.58 -18.48 23.84
CA LEU A 602 -14.12 -17.99 25.12
C LEU A 602 -14.49 -19.16 26.04
N ASN A 603 -15.18 -20.18 25.51
CA ASN A 603 -15.53 -21.38 26.26
C ASN A 603 -14.27 -22.09 26.81
N ASN A 604 -13.19 -22.15 26.02
CA ASN A 604 -11.92 -22.74 26.44
C ASN A 604 -11.23 -21.99 27.60
N VAL A 605 -11.54 -20.70 27.81
CA VAL A 605 -11.06 -19.93 28.97
C VAL A 605 -12.10 -19.81 30.08
N GLY A 606 -13.15 -20.64 30.04
CA GLY A 606 -14.22 -20.66 31.04
C GLY A 606 -15.17 -19.46 30.96
N LEU A 607 -15.28 -18.81 29.80
CA LEU A 607 -16.23 -17.74 29.53
C LEU A 607 -17.29 -18.23 28.54
N PHE A 608 -18.52 -18.33 28.99
CA PHE A 608 -19.65 -18.76 28.19
C PHE A 608 -20.45 -17.54 27.72
N ILE A 609 -20.75 -17.48 26.43
CA ILE A 609 -21.67 -16.49 25.88
C ILE A 609 -23.08 -17.07 25.91
N GLN A 610 -24.01 -16.38 26.57
CA GLN A 610 -25.44 -16.62 26.46
C GLN A 610 -26.08 -15.48 25.69
N VAL A 611 -26.75 -15.81 24.58
CA VAL A 611 -27.58 -14.84 23.86
C VAL A 611 -29.02 -15.08 24.28
N LYS A 612 -29.59 -14.16 25.08
CA LYS A 612 -30.98 -14.25 25.55
C LYS A 612 -31.69 -12.93 25.24
N ASP A 613 -32.78 -13.01 24.48
CA ASP A 613 -33.64 -11.87 24.13
C ASP A 613 -32.85 -10.70 23.50
N GLY A 614 -31.88 -11.01 22.63
CA GLY A 614 -31.00 -10.01 22.00
C GLY A 614 -29.92 -9.42 22.92
N THR A 615 -29.86 -9.84 24.18
CA THR A 615 -28.80 -9.45 25.12
C THR A 615 -27.71 -10.52 25.14
N ILE A 616 -26.46 -10.09 25.04
CA ILE A 616 -25.28 -10.97 25.16
C ILE A 616 -24.80 -10.89 26.62
N ALA A 617 -24.93 -11.99 27.35
CA ALA A 617 -24.40 -12.16 28.69
C ALA A 617 -23.16 -13.06 28.66
N LEU A 618 -22.12 -12.67 29.40
CA LEU A 618 -20.94 -13.51 29.66
C LEU A 618 -21.08 -14.13 31.04
N SER A 619 -21.06 -15.46 31.14
CA SER A 619 -21.06 -16.18 32.41
C SER A 619 -19.78 -17.01 32.56
N ARG A 620 -19.29 -17.16 33.80
CA ARG A 620 -18.19 -18.10 34.12
C ARG A 620 -18.69 -19.52 34.38
N GLU A 621 -19.98 -19.64 34.69
CA GLU A 621 -20.62 -20.94 34.81
C GLU A 621 -21.14 -21.37 33.44
N PRO A 622 -20.91 -22.63 33.02
CA PRO A 622 -21.61 -23.19 31.87
C PRO A 622 -23.09 -23.06 32.13
N ALA A 623 -23.88 -22.69 31.12
CA ALA A 623 -25.33 -22.64 31.25
C ALA A 623 -25.79 -23.95 31.89
N GLN A 624 -26.38 -23.88 33.09
CA GLN A 624 -26.98 -25.07 33.70
C GLN A 624 -27.94 -25.62 32.66
N ALA A 625 -27.67 -26.83 32.17
CA ALA A 625 -28.53 -27.47 31.19
C ALA A 625 -29.96 -27.41 31.74
N ALA A 626 -30.89 -26.82 30.98
CA ALA A 626 -32.27 -26.75 31.40
C ALA A 626 -32.69 -28.16 31.86
N PRO A 627 -33.34 -28.30 33.03
CA PRO A 627 -33.74 -29.60 33.52
C PRO A 627 -34.53 -30.30 32.42
N ALA A 628 -34.15 -31.54 32.12
CA ALA A 628 -34.81 -32.32 31.07
C ALA A 628 -36.33 -32.24 31.29
N PRO A 629 -37.12 -31.99 30.23
CA PRO A 629 -38.57 -31.95 30.37
C PRO A 629 -39.03 -33.25 31.04
N PRO A 630 -39.99 -33.18 31.99
CA PRO A 630 -40.47 -34.36 32.67
C PRO A 630 -40.92 -35.40 31.63
N PRO A 631 -40.60 -36.69 31.82
CA PRO A 631 -41.01 -37.73 30.89
C PRO A 631 -42.54 -37.68 30.73
N SER A 632 -42.99 -37.64 29.47
CA SER A 632 -44.39 -37.59 29.06
C SER A 632 -45.16 -38.84 29.40
#